data_AF-A0A803VQX3-F1
#
_entry.id   AF-A0A803VQX3-F1
#
_cell.length_a   1.000
_cell.length_b   1.000
_cell.length_c   1.000
_cell.angle_alpha   90.00
_cell.angle_beta   90.00
_cell.angle_gamma   90.00
#
_symmetry.space_group_name_H-M   'P 1'
#
loop_
_entity.id
_entity.type
_entity.pdbx_description
1 polymer ?
#
loop_
_entity_poly.entity_id
_entity_poly.type
_entity_poly.pdbx_seq_one_letter_code
_entity_poly.pdbx_strand_id
1 'polypeptide(L)'
;MARGGRRWPRRPSPGRMVAAVLAGLSLLSLLTCGYLAWGSRRGGGGGGGGGGGGGGGGGGGGGGGGGGGGGGGGGGGGGGGGGGGGGVAWGSRRGGAGEAPGNLLGEEPAAGAPRSQPHIIFILADDQGFRDVGYHGSEIRTPTLDRLAAEGVKLENYYVQPMCTPSRSQLITGKYQIHTGLQHSIIRPTQPNCLPLDNVTLPQKLKEVGYSTHMVGKWHLGFYRRECMPTQRGFDSFFGSLLGSGDYYTHFKCDSPGICGYDLYENDNAAWDHDNGIYSTQMYTQKVQQILASHNPRKPIFLYIAYQAVHSPLQAPGRYFEHYRSINNINRRRYAAMLACLDEAINNVTLALRKYGYYENSIIIYSSDNGGQPMAGGSNWPLRGSKGTYWEGGIRAVGFVHSPLLKNKGSVCKELVHITDWFPTLITLAEGQIDEDIQLDGYDVWETISEGRRSPRVDILHNIDPIYTKAKNGSWAAGYGIWNTAIQSAIRVNHWKLLTGNPGYSDWVPPQAFSNAGPNRWHNERVSWSAGKTVWLFNITADPYERVDLSARHPDVVKQLLRRLSQFNRTAVPVRYPPKDPRSNPKLNGGVWGPWFKEDDKKKKSDKSKGANKQKKSKNKKKANRKKGQSFHCRSRLAGG
;
A
#
# COMPACT_ATOMS: atom_id res chain seq x y z
N MET A 1 33.98 63.54 -22.15
CA MET A 1 32.60 63.91 -22.55
C MET A 1 31.60 63.29 -21.57
N ALA A 2 30.52 64.02 -21.28
CA ALA A 2 29.61 63.96 -20.12
C ALA A 2 29.14 62.54 -19.70
N ARG A 3 29.20 62.13 -18.41
CA ARG A 3 28.54 62.58 -17.16
C ARG A 3 27.02 62.29 -17.10
N GLY A 4 26.60 61.53 -16.07
CA GLY A 4 25.20 61.54 -15.60
C GLY A 4 24.83 60.44 -14.59
N GLY A 5 25.36 60.49 -13.36
CA GLY A 5 24.83 59.72 -12.22
C GLY A 5 23.76 60.49 -11.42
N ARG A 6 23.01 59.78 -10.54
CA ARG A 6 22.29 60.24 -9.33
C ARG A 6 21.68 59.00 -8.65
N ARG A 7 22.25 58.49 -7.55
CA ARG A 7 22.01 58.77 -6.11
C ARG A 7 20.58 58.54 -5.59
N TRP A 8 20.51 57.59 -4.65
CA TRP A 8 19.44 57.25 -3.71
C TRP A 8 19.09 58.38 -2.72
N PRO A 9 17.91 58.32 -2.07
CA PRO A 9 17.81 58.73 -0.68
C PRO A 9 17.25 57.67 0.28
N ARG A 10 17.51 57.94 1.56
CA ARG A 10 17.50 57.11 2.77
C ARG A 10 16.10 56.80 3.35
N ARG A 11 16.04 55.76 4.18
CA ARG A 11 14.97 55.45 5.15
C ARG A 11 14.83 56.54 6.23
N PRO A 12 13.66 56.64 6.89
CA PRO A 12 13.57 57.05 8.29
C PRO A 12 13.14 55.90 9.22
N SER A 13 13.54 56.01 10.49
CA SER A 13 13.30 55.10 11.62
C SER A 13 12.50 55.85 12.72
N PRO A 14 12.07 55.23 13.85
CA PRO A 14 10.72 55.39 14.42
C PRO A 14 10.61 56.32 15.64
N GLY A 15 9.40 56.81 15.96
CA GLY A 15 9.04 57.25 17.32
C GLY A 15 7.94 58.32 17.50
N ARG A 16 6.87 57.92 18.22
CA ARG A 16 6.05 58.65 19.23
C ARG A 16 5.10 59.83 18.89
N MET A 17 3.82 59.62 19.23
CA MET A 17 2.88 60.41 20.10
C MET A 17 1.44 60.10 19.62
N VAL A 18 0.54 59.40 20.31
CA VAL A 18 -0.14 59.62 21.62
C VAL A 18 -0.86 60.97 21.73
N ALA A 19 -2.17 60.96 21.45
CA ALA A 19 -3.28 61.76 22.01
C ALA A 19 -4.54 61.46 21.16
N ALA A 20 -5.77 61.30 21.64
CA ALA A 20 -6.35 61.24 22.96
C ALA A 20 -7.72 60.53 22.84
N VAL A 21 -8.14 59.94 23.96
CA VAL A 21 -9.40 59.26 24.25
C VAL A 21 -10.50 60.28 24.56
N LEU A 22 -11.77 59.82 24.53
CA LEU A 22 -13.06 60.40 25.00
C LEU A 22 -13.93 60.85 23.80
N ALA A 23 -15.19 60.44 23.61
CA ALA A 23 -16.24 59.78 24.42
C ALA A 23 -17.16 59.02 23.43
N GLY A 24 -17.98 58.01 23.73
CA GLY A 24 -18.79 57.73 24.91
C GLY A 24 -20.20 57.33 24.43
N LEU A 25 -20.48 56.02 24.38
CA LEU A 25 -21.77 55.33 24.62
C LEU A 25 -23.10 55.88 24.02
N SER A 26 -23.82 55.03 23.27
CA SER A 26 -25.27 54.76 23.49
C SER A 26 -25.81 53.52 22.73
N LEU A 27 -26.25 52.56 23.55
CA LEU A 27 -27.40 51.64 23.47
C LEU A 27 -27.69 50.66 22.30
N LEU A 28 -27.88 49.41 22.75
CA LEU A 28 -28.64 48.27 22.21
C LEU A 28 -29.98 48.63 21.53
N SER A 29 -30.37 47.86 20.50
CA SER A 29 -31.47 46.88 20.54
C SER A 29 -31.92 46.37 19.16
N LEU A 30 -32.16 45.04 19.08
CA LEU A 30 -33.17 44.32 18.26
C LEU A 30 -33.06 44.32 16.72
N LEU A 31 -32.81 43.13 16.13
CA LEU A 31 -33.80 42.38 15.32
C LEU A 31 -33.19 41.12 14.70
N THR A 32 -33.57 39.96 15.26
CA THR A 32 -33.60 38.65 14.59
C THR A 32 -35.04 38.25 14.34
N CYS A 33 -35.37 37.92 13.09
CA CYS A 33 -36.51 37.11 12.62
C CYS A 33 -36.24 36.86 11.13
N GLY A 34 -36.34 35.68 10.53
CA GLY A 34 -36.99 34.42 10.86
C GLY A 34 -37.66 33.89 9.58
N TYR A 35 -38.11 32.63 9.61
CA TYR A 35 -38.99 31.91 8.65
C TYR A 35 -38.32 31.10 7.52
N LEU A 36 -38.68 29.82 7.27
CA LEU A 36 -39.55 28.87 7.98
C LEU A 36 -39.35 27.47 7.39
N ALA A 37 -39.53 26.44 8.22
CA ALA A 37 -39.81 25.06 7.84
C ALA A 37 -41.20 24.66 8.38
N TRP A 38 -41.95 23.89 7.61
CA TRP A 38 -43.24 23.27 7.97
C TRP A 38 -43.19 21.84 7.41
N GLY A 39 -43.59 20.74 8.06
CA GLY A 39 -44.18 20.44 9.35
C GLY A 39 -44.80 19.03 9.26
N SER A 40 -44.76 18.20 10.31
CA SER A 40 -45.95 17.51 10.88
C SER A 40 -45.58 16.58 12.03
N ARG A 41 -46.52 16.48 12.99
CA ARG A 41 -46.47 15.94 14.37
C ARG A 41 -47.01 14.51 14.46
N ARG A 42 -46.64 13.74 15.51
CA ARG A 42 -47.46 13.46 16.73
C ARG A 42 -46.93 12.32 17.63
N GLY A 43 -47.07 12.54 18.96
CA GLY A 43 -47.19 11.56 20.06
C GLY A 43 -45.88 11.25 20.80
N GLY A 44 -45.72 11.33 22.12
CA GLY A 44 -46.58 11.60 23.27
C GLY A 44 -45.97 10.94 24.54
N GLY A 45 -45.91 11.66 25.68
CA GLY A 45 -45.51 11.18 27.03
C GLY A 45 -43.99 11.24 27.32
N GLY A 46 -43.45 11.72 28.43
CA GLY A 46 -44.00 12.10 29.74
C GLY A 46 -43.15 11.47 30.87
N GLY A 47 -42.55 12.28 31.75
CA GLY A 47 -41.75 11.87 32.93
C GLY A 47 -40.27 12.26 32.77
N GLY A 48 -39.75 13.33 33.40
CA GLY A 48 -39.55 13.54 34.84
C GLY A 48 -38.08 13.20 35.14
N GLY A 49 -37.19 14.02 35.73
CA GLY A 49 -37.30 15.25 36.48
C GLY A 49 -36.27 15.18 37.62
N GLY A 50 -35.31 16.12 37.66
CA GLY A 50 -34.44 16.44 38.80
C GLY A 50 -33.35 15.41 39.15
N GLY A 51 -32.14 15.77 39.58
CA GLY A 51 -31.62 17.07 39.97
C GLY A 51 -30.69 16.91 41.18
N GLY A 52 -29.52 17.57 41.12
CA GLY A 52 -28.64 17.91 42.25
C GLY A 52 -27.89 16.74 42.91
N GLY A 53 -26.63 16.83 43.30
CA GLY A 53 -25.74 17.98 43.46
C GLY A 53 -24.80 17.70 44.63
N GLY A 54 -23.61 18.31 44.60
CA GLY A 54 -22.89 18.70 45.83
C GLY A 54 -21.58 17.98 46.14
N GLY A 55 -20.49 18.75 45.97
CA GLY A 55 -19.36 18.92 46.93
C GLY A 55 -18.43 17.73 47.18
N GLY A 56 -17.11 17.87 47.28
CA GLY A 56 -16.24 19.04 47.36
C GLY A 56 -14.93 18.64 48.06
N GLY A 57 -13.86 19.42 47.85
CA GLY A 57 -12.86 19.69 48.89
C GLY A 57 -11.52 18.95 48.88
N GLY A 58 -10.46 19.72 48.54
CA GLY A 58 -9.14 19.77 49.21
C GLY A 58 -8.17 18.59 49.01
N GLY A 59 -6.85 18.73 48.87
CA GLY A 59 -5.95 19.88 49.00
C GLY A 59 -4.58 19.38 49.54
N GLY A 60 -3.47 19.90 48.99
CA GLY A 60 -2.21 20.12 49.72
C GLY A 60 -1.06 19.09 49.63
N GLY A 61 0.06 19.52 49.01
CA GLY A 61 1.28 19.83 49.79
C GLY A 61 2.53 18.93 49.72
N GLY A 62 3.61 19.47 49.13
CA GLY A 62 5.04 19.37 49.54
C GLY A 62 5.77 18.00 49.41
N GLY A 63 7.06 17.86 49.13
CA GLY A 63 8.20 18.77 48.96
C GLY A 63 9.52 17.99 49.18
N GLY A 64 10.61 18.38 48.51
CA GLY A 64 11.98 18.30 49.03
C GLY A 64 12.91 17.11 48.66
N GLY A 65 13.99 17.41 47.91
CA GLY A 65 15.36 17.45 48.49
C GLY A 65 16.42 16.39 48.10
N GLY A 66 17.46 16.84 47.38
CA GLY A 66 18.90 16.49 47.51
C GLY A 66 19.40 15.10 47.02
N GLY A 67 20.59 14.89 46.46
CA GLY A 67 21.77 15.72 46.16
C GLY A 67 23.00 14.82 45.90
N GLY A 68 23.97 15.29 45.08
CA GLY A 68 25.42 15.18 45.35
C GLY A 68 26.28 14.01 44.80
N GLY A 69 27.24 14.37 43.91
CA GLY A 69 28.65 13.89 43.85
C GLY A 69 28.93 12.52 43.18
N GLY A 70 30.01 12.25 42.43
CA GLY A 70 31.22 12.99 42.07
C GLY A 70 32.42 12.02 41.90
N GLY A 71 33.23 12.19 40.84
CA GLY A 71 34.61 11.66 40.65
C GLY A 71 34.75 10.16 40.28
N GLY A 72 35.73 9.67 39.50
CA GLY A 72 36.94 10.22 38.87
C GLY A 72 37.96 9.09 38.60
N GLY A 73 38.83 9.24 37.58
CA GLY A 73 40.08 8.48 37.32
C GLY A 73 39.91 7.10 36.66
N GLY A 74 40.53 6.74 35.52
CA GLY A 74 41.96 6.77 35.14
C GLY A 74 42.54 5.34 35.32
N GLY A 75 43.34 4.69 34.48
CA GLY A 75 44.01 4.92 33.19
C GLY A 75 44.94 3.71 32.91
N GLY A 76 45.46 3.58 31.67
CA GLY A 76 46.63 2.75 31.28
C GLY A 76 46.39 1.23 31.15
N GLY A 77 47.00 0.47 30.24
CA GLY A 77 48.02 0.72 29.22
C GLY A 77 48.74 -0.61 28.87
N GLY A 78 49.22 -0.74 27.62
CA GLY A 78 50.25 -1.71 27.13
C GLY A 78 49.77 -3.17 26.95
N GLY A 79 49.87 -3.81 25.77
CA GLY A 79 51.07 -4.14 24.99
C GLY A 79 51.48 -5.59 25.32
N GLY A 80 51.86 -6.53 24.45
CA GLY A 80 52.12 -6.63 23.01
C GLY A 80 52.82 -7.98 22.76
N GLY A 81 52.80 -8.50 21.52
CA GLY A 81 53.67 -9.58 21.01
C GLY A 81 53.39 -11.01 21.51
N GLY A 82 53.54 -12.09 20.74
CA GLY A 82 54.12 -12.30 19.41
C GLY A 82 54.76 -13.70 19.34
N GLY A 83 54.54 -14.42 18.24
CA GLY A 83 55.31 -15.61 17.80
C GLY A 83 55.06 -16.91 18.58
N GLY A 84 55.06 -18.10 17.99
CA GLY A 84 55.45 -18.55 16.65
C GLY A 84 55.90 -20.03 16.73
N GLY A 85 55.67 -20.79 15.66
CA GLY A 85 56.30 -22.09 15.36
C GLY A 85 55.80 -23.30 16.17
N GLY A 86 55.52 -24.47 15.62
CA GLY A 86 55.88 -25.02 14.32
C GLY A 86 56.69 -26.32 14.51
N GLY A 87 56.13 -27.45 14.06
CA GLY A 87 56.81 -28.74 13.87
C GLY A 87 57.14 -29.49 15.17
N VAL A 88 57.23 -30.82 15.22
CA VAL A 88 57.55 -31.77 14.17
C VAL A 88 57.02 -33.16 14.56
N ALA A 89 56.80 -33.98 13.53
CA ALA A 89 56.20 -35.30 13.52
C ALA A 89 57.11 -36.45 14.03
N TRP A 90 56.64 -37.68 13.75
CA TRP A 90 57.27 -39.03 13.79
C TRP A 90 56.89 -39.89 15.00
N GLY A 91 56.43 -41.14 14.88
CA GLY A 91 56.07 -41.94 13.71
C GLY A 91 55.44 -43.31 14.11
N SER A 92 55.18 -44.13 13.08
CA SER A 92 54.97 -45.60 13.06
C SER A 92 53.90 -46.24 13.97
N ARG A 93 52.79 -46.75 13.43
CA ARG A 93 52.56 -48.05 12.74
C ARG A 93 52.09 -49.20 13.66
N ARG A 94 50.88 -49.67 13.31
CA ARG A 94 50.32 -51.04 13.37
C ARG A 94 49.91 -51.64 14.72
N GLY A 95 48.60 -51.88 14.82
CA GLY A 95 48.06 -53.24 14.99
C GLY A 95 47.39 -53.52 16.33
N GLY A 96 46.23 -54.19 16.26
CA GLY A 96 45.70 -54.98 17.38
C GLY A 96 44.33 -54.54 17.87
N ALA A 97 43.33 -55.37 17.59
CA ALA A 97 41.98 -55.29 18.11
C ALA A 97 41.94 -55.41 19.65
N GLY A 98 40.96 -54.75 20.26
CA GLY A 98 40.60 -54.90 21.67
C GLY A 98 39.32 -54.12 21.94
N GLU A 99 38.19 -54.81 21.93
CA GLU A 99 36.93 -54.29 22.49
C GLU A 99 37.07 -54.17 24.01
N ALA A 100 36.75 -52.99 24.54
CA ALA A 100 36.38 -52.78 25.94
C ALA A 100 35.23 -51.75 25.99
N PRO A 101 34.24 -51.92 26.89
CA PRO A 101 33.00 -51.15 26.86
C PRO A 101 33.20 -49.79 27.55
N GLY A 102 32.90 -48.71 26.84
CA GLY A 102 32.90 -47.36 27.38
C GLY A 102 31.55 -46.70 27.18
N ASN A 103 30.79 -46.58 28.28
CA ASN A 103 29.74 -45.57 28.41
C ASN A 103 30.29 -44.21 27.98
N LEU A 104 29.48 -43.40 27.29
CA LEU A 104 29.14 -42.01 27.64
C LEU A 104 28.52 -41.30 26.43
N LEU A 105 27.28 -40.84 26.66
CA LEU A 105 26.67 -39.63 26.11
C LEU A 105 26.60 -39.56 24.58
N GLY A 106 25.37 -39.77 24.07
CA GLY A 106 25.03 -39.38 22.70
C GLY A 106 25.45 -37.94 22.45
N GLU A 107 26.35 -37.76 21.49
CA GLU A 107 26.58 -36.46 20.88
C GLU A 107 25.25 -35.98 20.30
N GLU A 108 24.66 -34.99 20.97
CA GLU A 108 23.73 -34.06 20.35
C GLU A 108 24.35 -33.61 19.03
N PRO A 109 23.63 -33.71 17.89
CA PRO A 109 24.19 -33.33 16.60
C PRO A 109 24.66 -31.88 16.69
N ALA A 110 25.95 -31.66 16.42
CA ALA A 110 26.56 -30.36 16.37
C ALA A 110 25.63 -29.38 15.66
N ALA A 111 25.34 -28.26 16.34
CA ALA A 111 24.50 -27.17 15.84
C ALA A 111 24.82 -26.91 14.37
N GLY A 112 23.92 -27.33 13.48
CA GLY A 112 24.08 -27.16 12.05
C GLY A 112 24.42 -25.70 11.74
N ALA A 113 25.41 -25.51 10.86
CA ALA A 113 25.77 -24.19 10.37
C ALA A 113 24.50 -23.39 10.02
N PRO A 114 24.43 -22.09 10.34
CA PRO A 114 23.26 -21.27 10.02
C PRO A 114 22.94 -21.43 8.54
N ARG A 115 21.70 -21.82 8.24
CA ARG A 115 21.21 -22.03 6.89
C ARG A 115 21.42 -20.73 6.08
N SER A 116 21.92 -20.85 4.85
CA SER A 116 22.34 -19.74 3.95
C SER A 116 21.24 -18.76 3.57
N GLN A 117 19.98 -19.16 3.70
CA GLN A 117 18.82 -18.38 3.27
C GLN A 117 18.66 -17.09 4.09
N PRO A 118 18.49 -15.91 3.46
CA PRO A 118 18.35 -14.64 4.16
C PRO A 118 16.96 -14.47 4.76
N HIS A 119 16.85 -13.69 5.85
CA HIS A 119 15.56 -13.17 6.28
C HIS A 119 15.08 -12.10 5.29
N ILE A 120 13.79 -12.10 4.96
CA ILE A 120 13.21 -11.18 3.99
C ILE A 120 12.24 -10.25 4.72
N ILE A 121 12.56 -8.96 4.74
CA ILE A 121 11.76 -7.93 5.40
C ILE A 121 11.26 -6.97 4.32
N PHE A 122 9.98 -7.07 3.95
CA PHE A 122 9.37 -6.20 2.95
C PHE A 122 8.50 -5.16 3.63
N ILE A 123 8.93 -3.91 3.61
CA ILE A 123 8.21 -2.77 4.19
C ILE A 123 7.51 -2.01 3.06
N LEU A 124 6.18 -1.93 3.11
CA LEU A 124 5.35 -1.25 2.12
C LEU A 124 4.61 -0.07 2.76
N ALA A 125 4.93 1.16 2.33
CA ALA A 125 4.23 2.38 2.71
C ALA A 125 3.05 2.67 1.76
N ASP A 126 1.97 3.24 2.27
CA ASP A 126 0.73 3.52 1.54
C ASP A 126 0.65 5.02 1.18
N ASP A 127 0.54 5.36 -0.09
CA ASP A 127 0.47 6.75 -0.61
C ASP A 127 1.68 7.65 -0.33
N GLN A 128 2.89 7.10 -0.15
CA GLN A 128 4.08 7.93 -0.02
C GLN A 128 4.50 8.51 -1.37
N GLY A 129 4.48 9.85 -1.48
CA GLY A 129 4.89 10.53 -2.68
C GLY A 129 6.39 10.52 -2.95
N PHE A 130 6.75 10.64 -4.23
CA PHE A 130 8.14 10.60 -4.67
C PHE A 130 9.02 11.63 -3.93
N ARG A 131 8.51 12.84 -3.64
CA ARG A 131 9.25 13.91 -2.95
C ARG A 131 9.06 13.92 -1.44
N ASP A 132 8.57 12.83 -0.85
CA ASP A 132 8.24 12.83 0.57
C ASP A 132 9.37 12.30 1.45
N VAL A 133 10.46 11.84 0.83
CA VAL A 133 11.67 11.36 1.51
C VAL A 133 12.82 12.36 1.38
N GLY A 134 13.67 12.46 2.41
CA GLY A 134 14.74 13.46 2.49
C GLY A 134 15.74 13.38 1.34
N TYR A 135 16.12 12.18 0.89
CA TYR A 135 17.02 12.01 -0.27
C TYR A 135 16.41 12.43 -1.62
N HIS A 136 15.12 12.78 -1.68
CA HIS A 136 14.47 13.46 -2.82
C HIS A 136 14.20 14.96 -2.55
N GLY A 137 14.86 15.53 -1.54
CA GLY A 137 14.78 16.95 -1.20
C GLY A 137 13.48 17.35 -0.50
N SER A 138 12.83 16.42 0.21
CA SER A 138 11.66 16.68 1.04
C SER A 138 11.98 17.62 2.20
N GLU A 139 11.02 18.45 2.58
CA GLU A 139 11.02 19.17 3.86
C GLU A 139 10.60 18.29 5.06
N ILE A 140 10.04 17.11 4.78
CA ILE A 140 9.70 16.12 5.80
C ILE A 140 10.98 15.39 6.19
N ARG A 141 11.24 15.29 7.49
CA ARG A 141 12.45 14.65 8.02
C ARG A 141 12.22 13.14 8.11
N THR A 142 12.98 12.39 7.32
CA THR A 142 12.97 10.92 7.30
C THR A 142 14.38 10.36 7.52
N PRO A 143 15.04 10.68 8.65
CA PRO A 143 16.44 10.35 8.87
C PRO A 143 16.73 8.85 8.80
N THR A 144 15.78 8.00 9.21
CA THR A 144 15.95 6.54 9.16
C THR A 144 15.91 6.03 7.73
N LEU A 145 14.89 6.44 6.96
CA LEU A 145 14.79 6.08 5.55
C LEU A 145 16.00 6.59 4.76
N ASP A 146 16.42 7.82 5.02
CA ASP A 146 17.59 8.44 4.36
C ASP A 146 18.86 7.64 4.66
N ARG A 147 19.07 7.25 5.91
CA ARG A 147 20.23 6.44 6.32
C ARG A 147 20.20 5.05 5.69
N LEU A 148 19.08 4.33 5.77
CA LEU A 148 18.97 2.98 5.19
C LEU A 148 19.18 3.00 3.67
N ALA A 149 18.63 4.00 2.99
CA ALA A 149 18.81 4.20 1.56
C ALA A 149 20.26 4.58 1.21
N ALA A 150 20.93 5.41 2.03
CA ALA A 150 22.32 5.81 1.82
C ALA A 150 23.33 4.68 2.11
N GLU A 151 23.00 3.75 3.01
CA GLU A 151 23.80 2.56 3.31
C GLU A 151 23.48 1.38 2.36
N GLY A 152 22.37 1.47 1.62
CA GLY A 152 21.86 0.44 0.72
C GLY A 152 21.98 0.81 -0.76
N VAL A 153 20.95 0.45 -1.54
CA VAL A 153 20.81 0.76 -2.97
C VAL A 153 19.49 1.49 -3.19
N LYS A 154 19.56 2.74 -3.66
CA LYS A 154 18.38 3.52 -4.05
C LYS A 154 17.85 3.06 -5.41
N LEU A 155 16.56 2.84 -5.54
CA LEU A 155 15.93 2.41 -6.79
C LEU A 155 15.33 3.61 -7.52
N GLU A 156 16.08 4.22 -8.42
CA GLU A 156 15.69 5.48 -9.08
C GLU A 156 14.89 5.25 -10.37
N ASN A 157 14.82 4.04 -10.90
CA ASN A 157 14.02 3.70 -12.08
C ASN A 157 13.06 2.53 -11.75
N TYR A 158 12.40 2.66 -10.60
CA TYR A 158 11.52 1.67 -9.98
C TYR A 158 10.04 2.05 -10.10
N TYR A 159 9.23 1.07 -10.51
CA TYR A 159 7.83 1.25 -10.82
C TYR A 159 6.91 0.31 -10.04
N VAL A 160 5.76 0.86 -9.69
CA VAL A 160 4.62 0.19 -9.07
C VAL A 160 3.36 0.54 -9.88
N GLN A 161 2.19 0.09 -9.42
CA GLN A 161 0.91 0.49 -9.99
C GLN A 161 0.38 1.78 -9.38
N PRO A 162 -0.55 2.48 -10.04
CA PRO A 162 -1.00 3.79 -9.55
C PRO A 162 -1.94 3.74 -8.34
N MET A 163 -2.29 2.55 -7.86
CA MET A 163 -3.26 2.33 -6.78
C MET A 163 -2.92 1.09 -5.94
N CYS A 164 -3.46 1.04 -4.74
CA CYS A 164 -3.17 0.04 -3.71
C CYS A 164 -3.40 -1.43 -4.13
N THR A 165 -4.65 -1.86 -4.40
CA THR A 165 -4.96 -3.26 -4.77
C THR A 165 -4.13 -3.71 -5.99
N PRO A 166 -4.03 -2.93 -7.08
CA PRO A 166 -3.11 -3.20 -8.17
C PRO A 166 -1.70 -3.55 -7.70
N SER A 167 -0.98 -2.65 -7.04
CA SER A 167 0.42 -2.87 -6.65
C SER A 167 0.57 -4.08 -5.73
N ARG A 168 -0.30 -4.20 -4.73
CA ARG A 168 -0.26 -5.31 -3.76
C ARG A 168 -0.51 -6.65 -4.45
N SER A 169 -1.41 -6.69 -5.44
CA SER A 169 -1.69 -7.92 -6.19
C SER A 169 -0.48 -8.34 -7.01
N GLN A 170 0.19 -7.38 -7.64
CA GLN A 170 1.37 -7.63 -8.46
C GLN A 170 2.61 -8.00 -7.62
N LEU A 171 2.76 -7.41 -6.44
CA LEU A 171 3.79 -7.80 -5.46
C LEU A 171 3.62 -9.27 -5.02
N ILE A 172 2.39 -9.64 -4.64
CA ILE A 172 2.12 -10.96 -4.06
C ILE A 172 2.11 -12.07 -5.10
N THR A 173 1.90 -11.77 -6.38
CA THR A 173 1.79 -12.80 -7.44
C THR A 173 2.89 -12.75 -8.49
N GLY A 174 3.66 -11.65 -8.58
CA GLY A 174 4.60 -11.44 -9.67
C GLY A 174 3.93 -11.26 -11.04
N LYS A 175 2.61 -11.04 -11.09
CA LYS A 175 1.81 -10.92 -12.32
C LYS A 175 1.19 -9.55 -12.48
N TYR A 176 1.05 -9.10 -13.72
CA TYR A 176 0.27 -7.92 -14.07
C TYR A 176 -1.22 -8.14 -13.83
N GLN A 177 -1.94 -7.04 -13.63
CA GLN A 177 -3.40 -7.07 -13.43
C GLN A 177 -4.16 -7.65 -14.63
N ILE A 178 -3.58 -7.55 -15.84
CA ILE A 178 -4.16 -8.16 -17.04
C ILE A 178 -4.21 -9.70 -16.94
N HIS A 179 -3.44 -10.32 -16.05
CA HIS A 179 -3.45 -11.77 -15.82
C HIS A 179 -4.23 -12.18 -14.56
N THR A 180 -4.66 -11.23 -13.72
CA THR A 180 -5.45 -11.50 -12.50
C THR A 180 -6.91 -11.00 -12.60
N GLY A 181 -7.24 -10.22 -13.63
CA GLY A 181 -8.56 -9.61 -13.79
C GLY A 181 -8.78 -8.38 -12.91
N LEU A 182 -7.71 -7.83 -12.31
CA LEU A 182 -7.76 -6.68 -11.39
C LEU A 182 -7.36 -5.36 -12.08
N GLN A 183 -7.59 -5.22 -13.38
CA GLN A 183 -7.16 -4.05 -14.16
C GLN A 183 -7.89 -2.77 -13.73
N HIS A 184 -9.16 -2.89 -13.36
CA HIS A 184 -10.01 -1.74 -13.08
C HIS A 184 -10.07 -1.42 -11.59
N SER A 185 -9.69 -0.19 -11.24
CA SER A 185 -9.87 0.39 -9.90
C SER A 185 -9.22 -0.48 -8.80
N ILE A 186 -9.80 -0.48 -7.60
CA ILE A 186 -9.40 -1.30 -6.45
C ILE A 186 -10.55 -2.24 -6.06
N ILE A 187 -10.25 -3.25 -5.24
CA ILE A 187 -11.32 -4.03 -4.58
C ILE A 187 -11.97 -3.14 -3.52
N ARG A 188 -13.29 -2.94 -3.62
CA ARG A 188 -14.09 -2.16 -2.66
C ARG A 188 -14.58 -3.05 -1.51
N PRO A 189 -14.83 -2.47 -0.31
CA PRO A 189 -15.28 -3.22 0.86
C PRO A 189 -16.50 -4.12 0.62
N THR A 190 -17.41 -3.64 -0.23
CA THR A 190 -18.71 -4.28 -0.48
C THR A 190 -18.73 -5.15 -1.74
N GLN A 191 -17.60 -5.35 -2.41
CA GLN A 191 -17.53 -6.19 -3.62
C GLN A 191 -17.18 -7.63 -3.28
N PRO A 192 -17.90 -8.63 -3.83
CA PRO A 192 -17.54 -10.04 -3.69
C PRO A 192 -16.39 -10.39 -4.65
N ASN A 193 -15.24 -9.77 -4.42
CA ASN A 193 -14.03 -9.93 -5.23
C ASN A 193 -12.80 -10.11 -4.32
N CYS A 194 -11.82 -10.85 -4.83
CA CYS A 194 -10.49 -10.95 -4.23
C CYS A 194 -9.47 -11.33 -5.30
N LEU A 195 -8.18 -11.28 -4.95
CA LEU A 195 -7.13 -11.88 -5.75
C LEU A 195 -7.57 -13.31 -6.11
N PRO A 196 -7.65 -13.69 -7.40
CA PRO A 196 -8.12 -15.02 -7.79
C PRO A 196 -7.40 -16.12 -7.01
N LEU A 197 -8.13 -17.17 -6.62
CA LEU A 197 -7.62 -18.21 -5.71
C LEU A 197 -6.64 -19.18 -6.39
N ASP A 198 -6.67 -19.26 -7.72
CA ASP A 198 -5.77 -20.03 -8.58
C ASP A 198 -4.40 -19.35 -8.78
N ASN A 199 -4.23 -18.12 -8.31
CA ASN A 199 -2.94 -17.43 -8.35
C ASN A 199 -2.11 -17.80 -7.11
N VAL A 200 -1.02 -18.53 -7.36
CA VAL A 200 0.03 -18.82 -6.39
C VAL A 200 0.61 -17.52 -5.85
N THR A 201 0.84 -17.47 -4.53
CA THR A 201 1.35 -16.27 -3.86
C THR A 201 2.79 -16.43 -3.38
N LEU A 202 3.51 -15.32 -3.30
CA LEU A 202 4.87 -15.24 -2.79
C LEU A 202 5.04 -15.93 -1.42
N PRO A 203 4.21 -15.66 -0.40
CA PRO A 203 4.33 -16.36 0.88
C PRO A 203 4.03 -17.86 0.79
N GLN A 204 3.18 -18.34 -0.14
CA GLN A 204 3.01 -19.80 -0.35
C GLN A 204 4.32 -20.44 -0.83
N LYS A 205 4.96 -19.87 -1.85
CA LYS A 205 6.23 -20.38 -2.38
C LYS A 205 7.38 -20.27 -1.37
N LEU A 206 7.45 -19.19 -0.58
CA LEU A 206 8.46 -19.06 0.48
C LEU A 206 8.27 -20.12 1.57
N LYS A 207 7.03 -20.48 1.89
CA LYS A 207 6.72 -21.52 2.88
C LYS A 207 7.15 -22.91 2.41
N GLU A 208 7.06 -23.21 1.11
CA GLU A 208 7.56 -24.47 0.53
C GLU A 208 9.06 -24.67 0.78
N VAL A 209 9.83 -23.58 0.87
CA VAL A 209 11.28 -23.61 1.14
C VAL A 209 11.65 -23.29 2.60
N GLY A 210 10.67 -23.43 3.51
CA GLY A 210 10.91 -23.45 4.96
C GLY A 210 10.83 -22.11 5.67
N TYR A 211 10.42 -21.03 5.00
CA TYR A 211 10.21 -19.74 5.65
C TYR A 211 9.00 -19.77 6.58
N SER A 212 9.12 -19.11 7.73
CA SER A 212 7.96 -18.66 8.49
C SER A 212 7.46 -17.34 7.93
N THR A 213 6.18 -17.27 7.59
CA THR A 213 5.61 -16.13 6.84
C THR A 213 4.64 -15.34 7.72
N HIS A 214 4.93 -14.06 7.93
CA HIS A 214 4.07 -13.19 8.73
C HIS A 214 3.73 -11.91 7.98
N MET A 215 2.46 -11.53 8.05
CA MET A 215 1.98 -10.26 7.54
C MET A 215 1.50 -9.36 8.67
N VAL A 216 1.96 -8.11 8.68
CA VAL A 216 1.47 -7.08 9.60
C VAL A 216 1.01 -5.86 8.81
N GLY A 217 -0.25 -5.47 8.96
CA GLY A 217 -0.83 -4.27 8.37
C GLY A 217 -1.89 -4.53 7.28
N LYS A 218 -1.93 -3.66 6.27
CA LYS A 218 -3.00 -3.58 5.27
C LYS A 218 -2.92 -4.68 4.21
N TRP A 219 -3.98 -5.49 4.09
CA TRP A 219 -4.12 -6.53 3.07
C TRP A 219 -4.60 -5.99 1.72
N HIS A 220 -5.86 -5.56 1.63
CA HIS A 220 -6.49 -4.96 0.46
C HIS A 220 -6.50 -5.81 -0.84
N LEU A 221 -6.41 -7.15 -0.70
CA LEU A 221 -6.55 -8.11 -1.80
C LEU A 221 -7.86 -8.93 -1.74
N GLY A 222 -8.83 -8.43 -0.98
CA GLY A 222 -10.18 -8.98 -0.86
C GLY A 222 -10.30 -10.02 0.24
N PHE A 223 -11.52 -10.15 0.77
CA PHE A 223 -11.80 -10.90 2.00
C PHE A 223 -13.25 -11.43 2.03
N TYR A 224 -13.97 -11.36 0.90
CA TYR A 224 -15.40 -11.71 0.87
C TYR A 224 -15.68 -13.19 1.18
N ARG A 225 -14.67 -14.04 0.98
CA ARG A 225 -14.63 -15.44 1.42
C ARG A 225 -13.41 -15.68 2.32
N ARG A 226 -13.46 -16.75 3.12
CA ARG A 226 -12.34 -17.15 3.98
C ARG A 226 -11.06 -17.43 3.20
N GLU A 227 -11.18 -18.05 2.02
CA GLU A 227 -10.03 -18.38 1.17
C GLU A 227 -9.29 -17.14 0.62
N CYS A 228 -9.91 -15.95 0.72
CA CYS A 228 -9.27 -14.69 0.35
C CYS A 228 -8.45 -14.06 1.50
N MET A 229 -8.57 -14.58 2.73
CA MET A 229 -7.88 -14.06 3.93
C MET A 229 -6.36 -14.30 3.84
N PRO A 230 -5.51 -13.43 4.43
CA PRO A 230 -4.06 -13.57 4.35
C PRO A 230 -3.53 -14.94 4.82
N THR A 231 -4.12 -15.48 5.89
CA THR A 231 -3.81 -16.80 6.48
C THR A 231 -4.08 -17.95 5.50
N GLN A 232 -5.03 -17.79 4.60
CA GLN A 232 -5.38 -18.75 3.54
C GLN A 232 -4.59 -18.50 2.25
N ARG A 233 -3.73 -17.47 2.24
CA ARG A 233 -2.91 -17.04 1.10
C ARG A 233 -1.41 -17.12 1.38
N GLY A 234 -1.01 -18.00 2.30
CA GLY A 234 0.39 -18.39 2.54
C GLY A 234 1.03 -17.79 3.79
N PHE A 235 0.38 -16.86 4.49
CA PHE A 235 0.90 -16.32 5.73
C PHE A 235 0.56 -17.22 6.93
N ASP A 236 1.57 -17.64 7.70
CA ASP A 236 1.39 -18.38 8.94
C ASP A 236 0.67 -17.55 10.01
N SER A 237 0.91 -16.23 10.03
CA SER A 237 0.16 -15.31 10.90
C SER A 237 -0.15 -13.99 10.20
N PHE A 238 -1.26 -13.38 10.61
CA PHE A 238 -1.68 -12.06 10.16
C PHE A 238 -2.07 -11.17 11.33
N PHE A 239 -1.69 -9.89 11.28
CA PHE A 239 -2.24 -8.88 12.17
C PHE A 239 -2.42 -7.56 11.43
N GLY A 240 -3.65 -7.08 11.27
CA GLY A 240 -3.89 -5.84 10.54
C GLY A 240 -5.28 -5.68 9.95
N SER A 241 -5.40 -4.88 8.90
CA SER A 241 -6.66 -4.50 8.27
C SER A 241 -6.87 -5.22 6.93
N LEU A 242 -8.11 -5.58 6.62
CA LEU A 242 -8.46 -6.24 5.36
C LEU A 242 -8.77 -5.25 4.23
N LEU A 243 -9.29 -4.07 4.59
CA LEU A 243 -9.74 -3.04 3.65
C LEU A 243 -8.62 -2.16 3.11
N GLY A 244 -9.03 -1.24 2.23
CA GLY A 244 -8.13 -0.27 1.60
C GLY A 244 -7.75 0.93 2.47
N SER A 245 -8.46 1.18 3.57
CA SER A 245 -8.18 2.26 4.52
C SER A 245 -9.03 2.05 5.78
N GLY A 246 -8.70 2.72 6.87
CA GLY A 246 -9.49 2.78 8.10
C GLY A 246 -9.13 4.01 8.92
N ASP A 247 -9.81 4.23 10.04
CA ASP A 247 -9.36 5.17 11.06
C ASP A 247 -8.11 4.64 11.76
N TYR A 248 -7.13 5.49 12.05
CA TYR A 248 -5.85 5.06 12.60
C TYR A 248 -5.89 4.69 14.09
N TYR A 249 -6.92 5.09 14.82
CA TYR A 249 -7.01 4.89 16.28
C TYR A 249 -8.11 3.91 16.65
N THR A 250 -9.27 4.02 16.00
CA THR A 250 -10.44 3.16 16.26
C THR A 250 -10.49 1.96 15.34
N HIS A 251 -9.71 1.95 14.26
CA HIS A 251 -9.67 0.88 13.26
C HIS A 251 -11.05 0.58 12.62
N PHE A 252 -11.98 1.53 12.69
CA PHE A 252 -13.26 1.48 11.99
C PHE A 252 -13.13 2.00 10.57
N LYS A 253 -13.96 1.48 9.67
CA LYS A 253 -14.12 1.98 8.31
C LYS A 253 -15.59 2.05 7.92
N CYS A 254 -15.97 3.19 7.34
CA CYS A 254 -17.23 3.37 6.63
C CYS A 254 -17.01 3.38 5.10
N ASP A 255 -17.76 2.56 4.35
CA ASP A 255 -17.82 2.62 2.88
C ASP A 255 -18.81 3.68 2.39
N SER A 256 -19.93 3.82 3.11
CA SER A 256 -20.99 4.81 2.85
C SER A 256 -21.80 5.04 4.14
N PRO A 257 -22.66 6.07 4.20
CA PRO A 257 -23.54 6.27 5.36
C PRO A 257 -24.31 4.98 5.71
N GLY A 258 -24.22 4.56 6.97
CA GLY A 258 -24.88 3.34 7.48
C GLY A 258 -24.18 2.01 7.16
N ILE A 259 -23.08 2.02 6.38
CA ILE A 259 -22.24 0.84 6.10
C ILE A 259 -20.86 1.08 6.70
N CYS A 260 -20.75 0.81 7.99
CA CYS A 260 -19.56 0.98 8.82
C CYS A 260 -19.31 -0.27 9.66
N GLY A 261 -18.05 -0.57 9.92
CA GLY A 261 -17.66 -1.69 10.77
C GLY A 261 -16.19 -1.62 11.15
N TYR A 262 -15.82 -2.44 12.13
CA TYR A 262 -14.46 -2.64 12.60
C TYR A 262 -13.63 -3.43 11.57
N ASP A 263 -12.36 -3.08 11.39
CA ASP A 263 -11.44 -3.73 10.44
C ASP A 263 -10.02 -3.85 11.01
N LEU A 264 -9.90 -4.55 12.14
CA LEU A 264 -8.62 -5.03 12.65
C LEU A 264 -8.75 -6.51 13.01
N TYR A 265 -7.77 -7.29 12.58
CA TYR A 265 -7.74 -8.73 12.69
C TYR A 265 -6.45 -9.23 13.31
N GLU A 266 -6.57 -10.30 14.07
CA GLU A 266 -5.48 -11.22 14.40
C GLU A 266 -5.85 -12.57 13.82
N ASN A 267 -5.07 -13.01 12.83
CA ASN A 267 -5.35 -14.14 11.98
C ASN A 267 -6.75 -14.01 11.35
N ASP A 268 -7.66 -14.94 11.67
CA ASP A 268 -9.01 -14.99 11.10
C ASP A 268 -10.07 -14.34 11.99
N ASN A 269 -9.69 -13.75 13.12
CA ASN A 269 -10.61 -13.20 14.11
C ASN A 269 -10.45 -11.69 14.26
N ALA A 270 -11.55 -11.00 14.55
CA ALA A 270 -11.52 -9.58 14.89
C ALA A 270 -10.69 -9.36 16.16
N ALA A 271 -9.71 -8.46 16.10
CA ALA A 271 -8.76 -8.20 17.17
C ALA A 271 -9.29 -7.14 18.16
N TRP A 272 -10.48 -7.35 18.74
CA TRP A 272 -11.06 -6.40 19.69
C TRP A 272 -10.18 -6.19 20.92
N ASP A 273 -9.58 -7.27 21.43
CA ASP A 273 -8.79 -7.25 22.67
C ASP A 273 -7.47 -6.47 22.53
N HIS A 274 -7.03 -6.22 21.29
CA HIS A 274 -5.82 -5.44 21.00
C HIS A 274 -6.10 -3.96 20.76
N ASP A 275 -7.36 -3.56 20.56
CA ASP A 275 -7.71 -2.17 20.26
C ASP A 275 -8.05 -1.38 21.52
N ASN A 276 -7.04 -0.70 22.01
CA ASN A 276 -7.07 0.22 23.14
C ASN A 276 -6.83 1.67 22.68
N GLY A 277 -7.13 2.00 21.42
CA GLY A 277 -6.92 3.33 20.86
C GLY A 277 -5.46 3.65 20.52
N ILE A 278 -4.60 2.65 20.38
CA ILE A 278 -3.22 2.84 19.89
C ILE A 278 -3.26 3.18 18.39
N TYR A 279 -2.44 4.15 18.00
CA TYR A 279 -2.25 4.52 16.60
C TYR A 279 -1.70 3.33 15.78
N SER A 280 -2.36 2.96 14.68
CA SER A 280 -2.10 1.73 13.92
C SER A 280 -0.63 1.53 13.52
N THR A 281 0.10 2.61 13.19
CA THR A 281 1.54 2.51 12.86
C THR A 281 2.38 2.02 14.05
N GLN A 282 2.07 2.48 15.25
CA GLN A 282 2.74 2.02 16.48
C GLN A 282 2.30 0.60 16.82
N MET A 283 1.00 0.30 16.71
CA MET A 283 0.45 -1.03 16.95
C MET A 283 1.10 -2.10 16.05
N TYR A 284 1.19 -1.83 14.74
CA TYR A 284 1.84 -2.73 13.78
C TYR A 284 3.33 -2.91 14.09
N THR A 285 4.01 -1.84 14.50
CA THR A 285 5.43 -1.91 14.88
C THR A 285 5.64 -2.77 16.12
N GLN A 286 4.78 -2.64 17.14
CA GLN A 286 4.82 -3.48 18.33
C GLN A 286 4.61 -4.95 17.98
N LYS A 287 3.66 -5.25 17.07
CA LYS A 287 3.44 -6.64 16.62
C LYS A 287 4.65 -7.22 15.90
N VAL A 288 5.30 -6.44 15.03
CA VAL A 288 6.56 -6.86 14.37
C VAL A 288 7.65 -7.15 15.41
N GLN A 289 7.81 -6.31 16.43
CA GLN A 289 8.78 -6.53 17.50
C GLN A 289 8.48 -7.81 18.29
N GLN A 290 7.20 -8.10 18.58
CA GLN A 290 6.78 -9.34 19.23
C GLN A 290 7.09 -10.58 18.38
N ILE A 291 6.84 -10.53 17.07
CA ILE A 291 7.17 -11.62 16.15
C ILE A 291 8.68 -11.87 16.16
N LEU A 292 9.50 -10.83 15.99
CA LEU A 292 10.95 -10.95 16.02
C LEU A 292 11.49 -11.48 17.37
N ALA A 293 10.90 -11.06 18.48
CA ALA A 293 11.30 -11.50 19.81
C ALA A 293 10.97 -12.98 20.09
N SER A 294 9.90 -13.51 19.49
CA SER A 294 9.42 -14.88 19.72
C SER A 294 9.90 -15.88 18.67
N HIS A 295 10.26 -15.42 17.47
CA HIS A 295 10.77 -16.28 16.41
C HIS A 295 12.23 -16.67 16.66
N ASN A 296 12.63 -17.85 16.16
CA ASN A 296 14.01 -18.32 16.24
C ASN A 296 14.82 -17.74 15.05
N PRO A 297 15.85 -16.89 15.29
CA PRO A 297 16.62 -16.28 14.21
C PRO A 297 17.40 -17.28 13.35
N ARG A 298 17.54 -18.54 13.76
CA ARG A 298 18.12 -19.60 12.90
C ARG A 298 17.17 -20.08 11.80
N LYS A 299 15.87 -19.78 11.89
CA LYS A 299 14.88 -20.13 10.87
C LYS A 299 14.57 -18.90 10.00
N PRO A 300 14.62 -18.99 8.66
CA PRO A 300 14.33 -17.85 7.81
C PRO A 300 12.90 -17.35 8.01
N ILE A 301 12.72 -16.03 7.92
CA ILE A 301 11.45 -15.35 8.15
C ILE A 301 11.14 -14.46 6.97
N PHE A 302 9.88 -14.45 6.54
CA PHE A 302 9.35 -13.44 5.62
C PHE A 302 8.39 -12.55 6.40
N LEU A 303 8.79 -11.30 6.62
CA LEU A 303 7.96 -10.28 7.25
C LEU A 303 7.47 -9.29 6.19
N TYR A 304 6.18 -9.37 5.86
CA TYR A 304 5.52 -8.36 5.04
C TYR A 304 4.84 -7.31 5.93
N ILE A 305 5.48 -6.15 6.04
CA ILE A 305 5.06 -5.04 6.89
C ILE A 305 4.39 -3.98 6.02
N ALA A 306 3.08 -4.09 5.87
CA ALA A 306 2.27 -3.25 5.01
C ALA A 306 1.61 -2.12 5.82
N TYR A 307 2.37 -1.08 6.16
CA TYR A 307 1.85 0.02 6.96
C TYR A 307 0.63 0.69 6.30
N GLN A 308 -0.32 1.12 7.13
CA GLN A 308 -1.41 2.01 6.71
C GLN A 308 -0.86 3.42 6.41
N ALA A 309 0.20 3.82 7.11
CA ALA A 309 0.86 5.09 6.89
C ALA A 309 1.45 5.15 5.48
N VAL A 310 1.26 6.25 4.75
CA VAL A 310 0.73 7.57 5.15
C VAL A 310 -0.62 7.90 4.48
N HIS A 311 -1.41 6.88 4.17
CA HIS A 311 -2.71 7.00 3.53
C HIS A 311 -3.73 7.75 4.40
N SER A 312 -4.67 8.45 3.78
CA SER A 312 -5.80 9.11 4.47
C SER A 312 -6.66 8.12 5.29
N PRO A 313 -7.32 8.56 6.39
CA PRO A 313 -7.45 9.92 6.91
C PRO A 313 -6.15 10.45 7.54
N LEU A 314 -5.97 11.78 7.55
CA LEU A 314 -4.73 12.41 8.01
C LEU A 314 -4.72 12.58 9.54
N GLN A 315 -4.30 11.54 10.23
CA GLN A 315 -4.28 11.41 11.69
C GLN A 315 -2.86 11.04 12.14
N ALA A 316 -2.32 11.67 13.17
CA ALA A 316 -1.01 11.33 13.74
C ALA A 316 -0.98 11.65 15.24
N PRO A 317 -0.12 11.00 16.02
CA PRO A 317 0.09 11.38 17.42
C PRO A 317 0.62 12.81 17.57
N GLY A 318 0.15 13.53 18.59
CA GLY A 318 0.40 14.96 18.79
C GLY A 318 1.88 15.39 18.77
N ARG A 319 2.77 14.55 19.34
CA ARG A 319 4.21 14.85 19.42
C ARG A 319 4.88 15.07 18.06
N TYR A 320 4.39 14.43 17.00
CA TYR A 320 5.02 14.54 15.68
C TYR A 320 4.72 15.86 14.97
N PHE A 321 3.74 16.64 15.45
CA PHE A 321 3.40 17.93 14.84
C PHE A 321 4.39 19.04 15.18
N GLU A 322 5.18 18.88 16.26
CA GLU A 322 6.02 19.94 16.80
C GLU A 322 7.08 20.42 15.80
N HIS A 323 7.68 19.50 15.05
CA HIS A 323 8.71 19.81 14.06
C HIS A 323 8.18 20.40 12.75
N TYR A 324 6.85 20.37 12.53
CA TYR A 324 6.22 20.77 11.26
C TYR A 324 5.26 21.95 11.40
N ARG A 325 5.31 22.68 12.52
CA ARG A 325 4.46 23.87 12.77
C ARG A 325 4.60 24.94 11.68
N SER A 326 5.75 25.02 11.01
CA SER A 326 6.03 25.95 9.91
C SER A 326 5.37 25.57 8.57
N ILE A 327 4.91 24.34 8.40
CA ILE A 327 4.21 23.92 7.17
C ILE A 327 2.79 24.48 7.19
N ASN A 328 2.49 25.51 6.40
CA ASN A 328 1.21 26.20 6.42
C ASN A 328 0.02 25.31 6.01
N ASN A 329 0.17 24.50 4.96
CA ASN A 329 -0.90 23.61 4.52
C ASN A 329 -1.18 22.51 5.56
N ILE A 330 -2.40 22.49 6.08
CA ILE A 330 -2.82 21.60 7.17
C ILE A 330 -2.71 20.12 6.78
N ASN A 331 -3.06 19.76 5.54
CA ASN A 331 -2.97 18.38 5.07
C ASN A 331 -1.51 17.95 4.95
N ARG A 332 -0.64 18.79 4.36
CA ARG A 332 0.80 18.53 4.28
C ARG A 332 1.43 18.42 5.66
N ARG A 333 1.03 19.27 6.62
CA ARG A 333 1.52 19.22 8.01
C ARG A 333 1.13 17.92 8.71
N ARG A 334 -0.13 17.50 8.60
CA ARG A 334 -0.61 16.22 9.16
C ARG A 334 0.10 15.05 8.52
N TYR A 335 0.22 15.06 7.19
CA TYR A 335 0.95 14.06 6.43
C TYR A 335 2.43 13.97 6.85
N ALA A 336 3.12 15.11 7.03
CA ALA A 336 4.49 15.14 7.54
C ALA A 336 4.63 14.51 8.94
N ALA A 337 3.67 14.76 9.83
CA ALA A 337 3.62 14.13 11.14
C ALA A 337 3.41 12.61 11.07
N MET A 338 2.56 12.14 10.15
CA MET A 338 2.35 10.71 9.89
C MET A 338 3.62 10.04 9.37
N LEU A 339 4.31 10.69 8.42
CA LEU A 339 5.53 10.14 7.82
C LEU A 339 6.70 10.13 8.79
N ALA A 340 6.81 11.14 9.67
CA ALA A 340 7.79 11.11 10.76
C ALA A 340 7.53 9.97 11.75
N CYS A 341 6.26 9.67 12.05
CA CYS A 341 5.90 8.50 12.84
C CYS A 341 6.26 7.18 12.13
N LEU A 342 6.09 7.11 10.80
CA LEU A 342 6.49 5.95 10.01
C LEU A 342 8.02 5.77 10.00
N ASP A 343 8.79 6.85 9.86
CA ASP A 343 10.25 6.81 9.92
C ASP A 343 10.75 6.27 11.27
N GLU A 344 10.19 6.76 12.39
CA GLU A 344 10.51 6.26 13.73
C GLU A 344 10.09 4.77 13.89
N ALA A 345 8.93 4.39 13.37
CA ALA A 345 8.47 3.00 13.38
C ALA A 345 9.45 2.07 12.65
N ILE A 346 9.96 2.48 11.49
CA ILE A 346 10.95 1.72 10.73
C ILE A 346 12.27 1.65 11.49
N ASN A 347 12.68 2.73 12.17
CA ASN A 347 13.85 2.69 13.04
C ASN A 347 13.69 1.61 14.12
N ASN A 348 12.53 1.56 14.78
CA ASN A 348 12.22 0.58 15.82
C ASN A 348 12.21 -0.87 15.28
N VAL A 349 11.77 -1.09 14.04
CA VAL A 349 11.89 -2.39 13.36
C VAL A 349 13.37 -2.74 13.15
N THR A 350 14.18 -1.82 12.63
CA THR A 350 15.62 -2.09 12.40
C THR A 350 16.40 -2.33 13.69
N LEU A 351 16.07 -1.61 14.78
CA LEU A 351 16.63 -1.85 16.10
C LEU A 351 16.24 -3.23 16.64
N ALA A 352 15.00 -3.67 16.43
CA ALA A 352 14.56 -5.01 16.82
C ALA A 352 15.27 -6.11 16.02
N LEU A 353 15.45 -5.93 14.71
CA LEU A 353 16.22 -6.86 13.89
C LEU A 353 17.65 -7.03 14.41
N ARG A 354 18.31 -5.94 14.84
CA ARG A 354 19.64 -6.00 15.46
C ARG A 354 19.60 -6.67 16.82
N LYS A 355 18.69 -6.24 17.70
CA LYS A 355 18.55 -6.75 19.07
C LYS A 355 18.35 -8.26 19.12
N TYR A 356 17.55 -8.79 18.20
CA TYR A 356 17.20 -10.22 18.17
C TYR A 356 18.02 -11.05 17.16
N GLY A 357 19.08 -10.48 16.58
CA GLY A 357 20.07 -11.23 15.78
C GLY A 357 19.67 -11.54 14.34
N TYR A 358 18.70 -10.83 13.76
CA TYR A 358 18.26 -11.00 12.36
C TYR A 358 19.06 -10.16 11.36
N TYR A 359 19.56 -9.01 11.81
CA TYR A 359 19.98 -7.92 10.92
C TYR A 359 21.08 -8.30 9.92
N GLU A 360 22.11 -9.03 10.37
CA GLU A 360 23.29 -9.36 9.54
C GLU A 360 22.96 -10.23 8.33
N ASN A 361 21.88 -11.04 8.42
CA ASN A 361 21.41 -11.91 7.35
C ASN A 361 20.03 -11.47 6.81
N SER A 362 19.69 -10.19 6.91
CA SER A 362 18.40 -9.67 6.44
C SER A 362 18.52 -8.89 5.14
N ILE A 363 17.56 -9.08 4.24
CA ILE A 363 17.28 -8.21 3.10
C ILE A 363 16.07 -7.36 3.45
N ILE A 364 16.28 -6.06 3.62
CA ILE A 364 15.23 -5.09 3.94
C ILE A 364 14.89 -4.31 2.67
N ILE A 365 13.67 -4.52 2.16
CA ILE A 365 13.13 -3.79 1.01
C ILE A 365 12.16 -2.74 1.53
N TYR A 366 12.33 -1.50 1.09
CA TYR A 366 11.35 -0.43 1.29
C TYR A 366 10.73 -0.04 -0.05
N SER A 367 9.41 0.07 -0.10
CA SER A 367 8.67 0.53 -1.27
C SER A 367 7.46 1.35 -0.82
N SER A 368 7.07 2.35 -1.60
CA SER A 368 5.66 2.80 -1.59
C SER A 368 4.81 1.92 -2.51
N ASP A 369 3.52 1.76 -2.25
CA ASP A 369 2.61 1.01 -3.12
C ASP A 369 2.14 1.82 -4.34
N ASN A 370 2.12 3.14 -4.28
CA ASN A 370 1.80 4.02 -5.40
C ASN A 370 2.36 5.43 -5.15
N GLY A 371 2.31 6.30 -6.16
CA GLY A 371 2.61 7.72 -5.96
C GLY A 371 1.69 8.40 -4.96
N GLY A 372 2.12 9.54 -4.42
CA GLY A 372 1.42 10.28 -3.38
C GLY A 372 0.15 10.97 -3.88
N GLN A 373 -0.75 11.29 -2.94
CA GLN A 373 -1.98 12.05 -3.20
C GLN A 373 -1.85 13.49 -2.69
N PRO A 374 -1.63 14.50 -3.56
CA PRO A 374 -1.48 15.89 -3.16
C PRO A 374 -2.63 16.48 -2.36
N MET A 375 -3.87 16.07 -2.67
CA MET A 375 -5.03 16.51 -1.88
C MET A 375 -4.98 16.02 -0.42
N ALA A 376 -4.29 14.91 -0.17
CA ALA A 376 -4.03 14.34 1.15
C ALA A 376 -2.61 14.69 1.66
N GLY A 377 -1.92 15.65 1.05
CA GLY A 377 -0.63 16.14 1.53
C GLY A 377 0.60 15.41 0.99
N GLY A 378 0.48 14.35 0.18
CA GLY A 378 1.63 13.70 -0.46
C GLY A 378 2.21 14.51 -1.64
N SER A 379 3.51 14.41 -1.92
CA SER A 379 4.15 15.18 -2.99
C SER A 379 4.94 14.30 -3.93
N ASN A 380 4.74 14.45 -5.24
CA ASN A 380 5.47 13.70 -6.27
C ASN A 380 6.45 14.58 -7.05
N TRP A 381 6.60 15.85 -6.68
CA TRP A 381 7.44 16.78 -7.43
C TRP A 381 8.89 16.28 -7.55
N PRO A 382 9.57 16.42 -8.70
CA PRO A 382 9.13 17.08 -9.94
C PRO A 382 8.39 16.17 -10.93
N LEU A 383 7.94 14.97 -10.53
CA LEU A 383 7.17 14.08 -11.39
C LEU A 383 5.77 14.63 -11.66
N ARG A 384 5.22 14.25 -12.81
CA ARG A 384 3.90 14.66 -13.26
C ARG A 384 2.80 13.79 -12.65
N GLY A 385 1.66 14.37 -12.32
CA GLY A 385 0.50 13.64 -11.85
C GLY A 385 0.63 13.12 -10.41
N SER A 386 -0.22 12.17 -10.05
CA SER A 386 -0.39 11.70 -8.67
C SER A 386 -1.01 10.30 -8.61
N LYS A 387 -1.28 9.81 -7.39
CA LYS A 387 -2.06 8.59 -7.14
C LYS A 387 -3.25 8.47 -8.10
N GLY A 388 -3.43 7.27 -8.66
CA GLY A 388 -4.51 6.94 -9.58
C GLY A 388 -4.28 7.35 -11.03
N THR A 389 -3.12 7.93 -11.35
CA THR A 389 -2.78 8.39 -12.72
C THR A 389 -1.63 7.58 -13.31
N TYR A 390 -1.56 7.46 -14.63
CA TYR A 390 -0.51 6.71 -15.32
C TYR A 390 0.71 7.58 -15.66
N TRP A 391 0.73 8.82 -15.18
CA TRP A 391 1.90 9.71 -15.20
C TRP A 391 2.96 9.21 -14.20
N GLU A 392 4.22 9.61 -14.39
CA GLU A 392 5.34 9.15 -13.55
C GLU A 392 5.06 9.34 -12.05
N GLY A 393 4.44 10.45 -11.64
CA GLY A 393 4.11 10.73 -10.24
C GLY A 393 3.01 9.85 -9.65
N GLY A 394 2.34 9.02 -10.45
CA GLY A 394 1.42 7.99 -9.95
C GLY A 394 2.06 6.60 -9.80
N ILE A 395 3.09 6.29 -10.59
CA ILE A 395 3.61 4.93 -10.78
C ILE A 395 5.10 4.75 -10.47
N ARG A 396 5.90 5.82 -10.49
CA ARG A 396 7.31 5.77 -10.09
C ARG A 396 7.38 6.03 -8.58
N ALA A 397 7.75 5.01 -7.82
CA ALA A 397 7.66 5.03 -6.37
C ALA A 397 9.02 5.29 -5.72
N VAL A 398 8.96 5.76 -4.48
CA VAL A 398 10.09 5.69 -3.54
C VAL A 398 10.39 4.22 -3.28
N GLY A 399 11.66 3.83 -3.42
CA GLY A 399 12.09 2.47 -3.11
C GLY A 399 13.60 2.35 -2.92
N PHE A 400 14.02 1.46 -2.01
CA PHE A 400 15.41 1.11 -1.80
C PHE A 400 15.55 -0.31 -1.24
N VAL A 401 16.73 -0.90 -1.41
CA VAL A 401 17.12 -2.15 -0.75
C VAL A 401 18.24 -1.86 0.22
N HIS A 402 18.12 -2.34 1.45
CA HIS A 402 19.15 -2.26 2.46
C HIS A 402 19.47 -3.66 2.98
N SER A 403 20.72 -4.09 2.87
CA SER A 403 21.15 -5.37 3.40
C SER A 403 22.67 -5.40 3.58
N PRO A 404 23.19 -6.01 4.66
CA PRO A 404 24.59 -6.38 4.77
C PRO A 404 25.08 -7.31 3.65
N LEU A 405 24.17 -8.05 3.00
CA LEU A 405 24.43 -9.01 1.91
C LEU A 405 24.57 -8.36 0.52
N LEU A 406 24.31 -7.06 0.39
CA LEU A 406 24.54 -6.34 -0.87
C LEU A 406 26.04 -6.28 -1.17
N LYS A 407 26.41 -6.55 -2.43
CA LYS A 407 27.78 -6.40 -2.92
C LYS A 407 28.16 -4.92 -3.03
N ASN A 408 27.30 -4.11 -3.63
CA ASN A 408 27.50 -2.67 -3.84
C ASN A 408 26.57 -1.83 -2.96
N LYS A 409 27.07 -1.44 -1.79
CA LYS A 409 26.38 -0.56 -0.83
C LYS A 409 26.62 0.92 -1.17
N GLY A 410 25.71 1.78 -0.73
CA GLY A 410 25.76 3.23 -0.97
C GLY A 410 25.66 3.63 -2.44
N SER A 411 24.93 2.83 -3.23
CA SER A 411 24.83 3.01 -4.68
C SER A 411 23.41 3.36 -5.12
N VAL A 412 23.27 3.68 -6.41
CA VAL A 412 22.00 4.07 -7.04
C VAL A 412 21.74 3.17 -8.24
N CYS A 413 20.65 2.42 -8.21
CA CYS A 413 20.17 1.61 -9.32
C CYS A 413 19.30 2.48 -10.25
N LYS A 414 19.76 2.69 -11.48
CA LYS A 414 19.02 3.38 -12.56
C LYS A 414 18.46 2.40 -13.59
N GLU A 415 18.68 1.11 -13.39
CA GLU A 415 18.15 0.03 -14.22
C GLU A 415 16.65 -0.16 -13.96
N LEU A 416 15.93 -0.68 -14.95
CA LEU A 416 14.47 -0.77 -14.90
C LEU A 416 14.03 -1.88 -13.92
N VAL A 417 13.29 -1.51 -12.88
CA VAL A 417 12.75 -2.44 -11.88
C VAL A 417 11.26 -2.19 -11.69
N HIS A 418 10.49 -3.24 -11.46
CA HIS A 418 9.05 -3.18 -11.27
C HIS A 418 8.61 -4.03 -10.07
N ILE A 419 7.50 -3.71 -9.43
CA ILE A 419 7.03 -4.42 -8.23
C ILE A 419 6.77 -5.92 -8.44
N THR A 420 6.51 -6.36 -9.68
CA THR A 420 6.40 -7.78 -10.03
C THR A 420 7.71 -8.53 -9.92
N ASP A 421 8.86 -7.84 -10.04
CA ASP A 421 10.20 -8.44 -9.99
C ASP A 421 10.53 -8.99 -8.60
N TRP A 422 9.89 -8.47 -7.55
CA TRP A 422 10.10 -8.96 -6.20
C TRP A 422 9.70 -10.41 -6.02
N PHE A 423 8.67 -10.90 -6.72
CA PHE A 423 8.28 -12.30 -6.58
C PHE A 423 9.42 -13.24 -6.98
N PRO A 424 9.92 -13.24 -8.24
CA PRO A 424 10.98 -14.15 -8.62
C PRO A 424 12.29 -13.87 -7.89
N THR A 425 12.66 -12.60 -7.69
CA THR A 425 13.87 -12.22 -6.97
C THR A 425 13.93 -12.82 -5.56
N LEU A 426 12.82 -12.73 -4.81
CA LEU A 426 12.77 -13.22 -3.43
C LEU A 426 12.70 -14.75 -3.36
N ILE A 427 12.10 -15.41 -4.36
CA ILE A 427 12.12 -16.88 -4.44
C ILE A 427 13.53 -17.39 -4.77
N THR A 428 14.25 -16.77 -5.71
CA THR A 428 15.65 -17.14 -5.99
C THR A 428 16.53 -16.98 -4.75
N LEU A 429 16.41 -15.84 -4.04
CA LEU A 429 17.16 -15.58 -2.81
C LEU A 429 16.83 -16.56 -1.68
N ALA A 430 15.59 -17.04 -1.65
CA ALA A 430 15.14 -18.08 -0.74
C ALA A 430 15.55 -19.50 -1.21
N GLU A 431 16.37 -19.64 -2.24
CA GLU A 431 16.80 -20.91 -2.83
C GLU A 431 15.61 -21.78 -3.30
N GLY A 432 14.50 -21.12 -3.68
CA GLY A 432 13.30 -21.77 -4.19
C GLY A 432 13.23 -21.88 -5.70
N GLN A 433 12.26 -22.67 -6.16
CA GLN A 433 12.00 -22.92 -7.57
C GLN A 433 10.67 -22.30 -7.98
N ILE A 434 10.62 -21.80 -9.21
CA ILE A 434 9.42 -21.24 -9.83
C ILE A 434 9.04 -22.16 -10.97
N ASP A 435 7.88 -22.78 -10.85
CA ASP A 435 7.35 -23.69 -11.85
C ASP A 435 7.01 -22.92 -13.14
N GLU A 436 7.34 -23.48 -14.31
CA GLU A 436 7.18 -22.80 -15.61
C GLU A 436 5.71 -22.43 -15.91
N ASP A 437 4.76 -23.19 -15.38
CA ASP A 437 3.32 -23.00 -15.54
C ASP A 437 2.78 -21.78 -14.77
N ILE A 438 3.51 -21.28 -13.76
CA ILE A 438 3.11 -20.09 -13.01
C ILE A 438 3.07 -18.87 -13.93
N GLN A 439 3.85 -18.81 -15.02
CA GLN A 439 3.92 -17.69 -15.98
C GLN A 439 3.94 -16.30 -15.29
N LEU A 440 5.13 -15.90 -14.83
CA LEU A 440 5.34 -14.60 -14.19
C LEU A 440 5.55 -13.47 -15.21
N ASP A 441 5.21 -12.25 -14.80
CA ASP A 441 5.54 -11.01 -15.51
C ASP A 441 6.76 -10.29 -14.91
N GLY A 442 7.27 -10.80 -13.78
CA GLY A 442 8.47 -10.35 -13.09
C GLY A 442 9.73 -11.06 -13.55
N TYR A 443 10.88 -10.44 -13.29
CA TYR A 443 12.21 -11.00 -13.49
C TYR A 443 13.00 -10.99 -12.18
N ASP A 444 13.94 -11.92 -12.02
CA ASP A 444 14.93 -11.81 -10.94
C ASP A 444 15.88 -10.64 -11.22
N VAL A 445 15.89 -9.67 -10.30
CA VAL A 445 16.70 -8.44 -10.40
C VAL A 445 17.74 -8.34 -9.27
N TRP A 446 18.03 -9.42 -8.54
CA TRP A 446 18.98 -9.34 -7.43
C TRP A 446 20.36 -8.89 -7.88
N GLU A 447 20.91 -9.45 -8.96
CA GLU A 447 22.23 -9.04 -9.46
C GLU A 447 22.22 -7.61 -10.01
N THR A 448 21.09 -7.16 -10.57
CA THR A 448 20.90 -5.77 -11.00
C THR A 448 21.02 -4.82 -9.81
N ILE A 449 20.36 -5.15 -8.70
CA ILE A 449 20.35 -4.33 -7.49
C ILE A 449 21.67 -4.44 -6.72
N SER A 450 22.10 -5.66 -6.42
CA SER A 450 23.24 -5.96 -5.55
C SER A 450 24.58 -5.66 -6.21
N GLU A 451 24.73 -5.96 -7.51
CA GLU A 451 26.01 -5.84 -8.22
C GLU A 451 26.03 -4.70 -9.26
N GLY A 452 24.90 -4.06 -9.55
CA GLY A 452 24.81 -3.04 -10.59
C GLY A 452 24.88 -3.60 -12.01
N ARG A 453 24.49 -4.86 -12.22
CA ARG A 453 24.35 -5.44 -13.57
C ARG A 453 23.17 -4.82 -14.31
N ARG A 454 23.12 -5.01 -15.63
CA ARG A 454 21.98 -4.60 -16.45
C ARG A 454 20.70 -5.34 -16.02
N SER A 455 19.58 -4.64 -16.00
CA SER A 455 18.30 -5.28 -15.73
C SER A 455 17.92 -6.23 -16.88
N PRO A 456 17.41 -7.43 -16.56
CA PRO A 456 16.77 -8.28 -17.58
C PRO A 456 15.47 -7.66 -18.12
N ARG A 457 14.89 -6.70 -17.38
CA ARG A 457 13.66 -6.02 -17.75
C ARG A 457 13.93 -4.91 -18.77
N VAL A 458 13.34 -5.07 -19.94
CA VAL A 458 13.36 -4.06 -21.03
C VAL A 458 12.02 -3.36 -21.24
N ASP A 459 10.94 -3.90 -20.69
CA ASP A 459 9.61 -3.28 -20.75
C ASP A 459 8.80 -3.47 -19.46
N ILE A 460 7.80 -2.60 -19.29
CA ILE A 460 6.78 -2.65 -18.25
C ILE A 460 5.45 -2.30 -18.90
N LEU A 461 4.49 -3.22 -18.82
CA LEU A 461 3.09 -2.85 -18.96
C LEU A 461 2.65 -2.20 -17.65
N HIS A 462 2.31 -0.91 -17.67
CA HIS A 462 1.74 -0.30 -16.47
C HIS A 462 0.33 -0.85 -16.27
N ASN A 463 -0.60 -0.62 -17.20
CA ASN A 463 -1.90 -1.28 -17.17
C ASN A 463 -2.66 -1.09 -18.50
N ILE A 464 -3.68 -1.91 -18.71
CA ILE A 464 -4.74 -1.73 -19.70
C ILE A 464 -6.07 -1.81 -18.97
N ASP A 465 -6.83 -0.72 -18.92
CA ASP A 465 -8.17 -0.71 -18.34
C ASP A 465 -9.23 -0.64 -19.45
N PRO A 466 -9.72 -1.79 -19.97
CA PRO A 466 -10.57 -1.81 -21.15
C PRO A 466 -12.00 -1.28 -20.90
N ILE A 467 -12.41 -1.13 -19.63
CA ILE A 467 -13.72 -0.57 -19.28
C ILE A 467 -13.65 0.91 -18.92
N TYR A 468 -12.45 1.48 -18.81
CA TYR A 468 -12.25 2.93 -18.68
C TYR A 468 -11.98 3.57 -20.06
N THR A 469 -13.06 3.88 -20.77
CA THR A 469 -13.01 4.49 -22.11
C THR A 469 -13.54 5.93 -22.10
N LYS A 470 -12.94 6.80 -21.28
CA LYS A 470 -13.41 8.20 -21.11
C LYS A 470 -12.87 9.19 -22.15
N ALA A 471 -11.90 8.77 -22.98
CA ALA A 471 -11.27 9.66 -23.93
C ALA A 471 -12.13 9.79 -25.21
N LYS A 472 -12.83 10.93 -25.34
CA LYS A 472 -13.86 11.15 -26.36
C LYS A 472 -13.38 10.99 -27.82
N ASN A 473 -12.14 11.40 -28.12
CA ASN A 473 -11.60 11.34 -29.50
C ASN A 473 -10.68 10.12 -29.72
N GLY A 474 -10.68 9.16 -28.80
CA GLY A 474 -9.93 7.92 -28.96
C GLY A 474 -10.64 7.00 -29.95
N SER A 475 -9.88 6.29 -30.78
CA SER A 475 -10.45 5.36 -31.76
C SER A 475 -9.40 4.37 -32.27
N TRP A 476 -9.85 3.32 -32.97
CA TRP A 476 -8.98 2.43 -33.72
C TRP A 476 -8.23 3.17 -34.84
N ALA A 477 -8.87 4.11 -35.53
CA ALA A 477 -8.23 4.90 -36.58
C ALA A 477 -7.08 5.76 -36.02
N ALA A 478 -7.29 6.40 -34.86
CA ALA A 478 -6.25 7.16 -34.17
C ALA A 478 -5.09 6.29 -33.66
N GLY A 479 -5.33 4.99 -33.44
CA GLY A 479 -4.29 4.00 -33.15
C GLY A 479 -3.81 3.21 -34.36
N TYR A 480 -3.96 3.76 -35.57
CA TYR A 480 -3.49 3.17 -36.83
C TYR A 480 -4.06 1.77 -37.14
N GLY A 481 -5.27 1.47 -36.66
CA GLY A 481 -5.90 0.14 -36.76
C GLY A 481 -5.28 -0.92 -35.83
N ILE A 482 -4.30 -0.55 -34.99
CA ILE A 482 -3.57 -1.48 -34.10
C ILE A 482 -4.19 -1.53 -32.72
N TRP A 483 -4.67 -0.39 -32.22
CA TRP A 483 -5.15 -0.21 -30.86
C TRP A 483 -6.27 0.82 -30.80
N ASN A 484 -7.25 0.62 -29.91
CA ASN A 484 -8.24 1.65 -29.62
C ASN A 484 -7.68 2.67 -28.62
N THR A 485 -7.28 3.85 -29.10
CA THR A 485 -6.69 4.90 -28.24
C THR A 485 -7.67 5.53 -27.25
N ALA A 486 -8.95 5.13 -27.23
CA ALA A 486 -9.89 5.51 -26.19
C ALA A 486 -9.65 4.79 -24.85
N ILE A 487 -8.99 3.63 -24.89
CA ILE A 487 -8.71 2.79 -23.73
C ILE A 487 -7.58 3.43 -22.91
N GLN A 488 -7.80 3.60 -21.60
CA GLN A 488 -6.75 4.06 -20.69
C GLN A 488 -5.68 2.98 -20.59
N SER A 489 -4.46 3.29 -21.03
CA SER A 489 -3.34 2.36 -21.00
C SER A 489 -2.01 3.09 -20.90
N ALA A 490 -1.01 2.43 -20.35
CA ALA A 490 0.37 2.92 -20.41
C ALA A 490 1.37 1.76 -20.45
N ILE A 491 2.46 1.98 -21.18
CA ILE A 491 3.55 1.03 -21.34
C ILE A 491 4.88 1.79 -21.39
N ARG A 492 5.91 1.21 -20.78
CA ARG A 492 7.30 1.65 -20.86
C ARG A 492 8.11 0.58 -21.58
N VAL A 493 8.87 0.95 -22.61
CA VAL A 493 9.83 0.06 -23.29
C VAL A 493 11.15 0.81 -23.46
N ASN A 494 12.21 0.30 -22.85
CA ASN A 494 13.53 0.94 -22.78
C ASN A 494 13.43 2.41 -22.29
N HIS A 495 13.67 3.37 -23.17
CA HIS A 495 13.62 4.80 -22.86
C HIS A 495 12.22 5.40 -23.06
N TRP A 496 11.33 4.73 -23.79
CA TRP A 496 10.09 5.29 -24.29
C TRP A 496 8.87 4.88 -23.45
N LYS A 497 8.06 5.86 -23.06
CA LYS A 497 6.77 5.63 -22.43
C LYS A 497 5.64 6.13 -23.33
N LEU A 498 4.68 5.25 -23.60
CA LEU A 498 3.46 5.57 -24.31
C LEU A 498 2.28 5.57 -23.34
N LEU A 499 1.39 6.56 -23.45
CA LEU A 499 0.10 6.59 -22.78
C LEU A 499 -1.03 6.72 -23.80
N THR A 500 -2.13 6.01 -23.59
CA THR A 500 -3.36 6.15 -24.37
C THR A 500 -4.59 6.42 -23.48
N GLY A 501 -5.67 6.90 -24.09
CA GLY A 501 -6.94 7.14 -23.42
C GLY A 501 -6.90 8.40 -22.55
N ASN A 502 -7.41 8.30 -21.33
CA ASN A 502 -7.32 9.35 -20.33
C ASN A 502 -6.40 8.88 -19.19
N PRO A 503 -5.12 9.30 -19.17
CA PRO A 503 -4.15 8.86 -18.17
C PRO A 503 -4.46 9.29 -16.74
N GLY A 504 -5.43 10.18 -16.53
CA GLY A 504 -5.75 10.78 -15.24
C GLY A 504 -5.21 12.21 -15.11
N TYR A 505 -5.41 12.78 -13.92
CA TYR A 505 -5.02 14.16 -13.61
C TYR A 505 -3.54 14.44 -13.93
N SER A 506 -3.28 15.48 -14.72
CA SER A 506 -2.00 15.61 -15.44
C SER A 506 -1.12 16.78 -15.03
N ASP A 507 -1.45 17.48 -13.95
CA ASP A 507 -0.67 18.65 -13.53
C ASP A 507 0.57 18.24 -12.73
N TRP A 508 1.58 19.11 -12.69
CA TRP A 508 2.65 19.01 -11.71
C TRP A 508 2.25 19.83 -10.48
N VAL A 509 2.46 19.26 -9.30
CA VAL A 509 2.14 19.92 -8.03
C VAL A 509 3.44 20.31 -7.35
N PRO A 510 3.92 21.56 -7.54
CA PRO A 510 5.18 22.00 -6.98
C PRO A 510 5.09 22.18 -5.45
N PRO A 511 6.21 22.20 -4.72
CA PRO A 511 6.21 22.37 -3.26
C PRO A 511 5.48 23.64 -2.79
N GLN A 512 5.52 24.71 -3.61
CA GLN A 512 4.83 25.98 -3.38
C GLN A 512 3.30 25.82 -3.40
N ALA A 513 2.75 24.78 -4.01
CA ALA A 513 1.33 24.47 -3.92
C ALA A 513 0.89 24.20 -2.47
N PHE A 514 1.81 23.81 -1.59
CA PHE A 514 1.56 23.60 -0.17
C PHE A 514 1.83 24.85 0.69
N SER A 515 2.29 25.98 0.14
CA SER A 515 2.78 27.10 0.96
C SER A 515 1.77 28.21 1.25
N ASN A 516 0.97 28.72 0.29
CA ASN A 516 0.59 30.14 0.38
C ASN A 516 -0.82 30.62 -0.02
N ALA A 517 -1.89 29.83 -0.03
CA ALA A 517 -3.18 30.39 -0.51
C ALA A 517 -4.48 29.93 0.20
N GLY A 518 -4.40 29.53 1.47
CA GLY A 518 -5.57 29.09 2.24
C GLY A 518 -6.04 27.68 1.85
N PRO A 519 -7.11 27.15 2.48
CA PRO A 519 -7.47 25.73 2.36
C PRO A 519 -7.87 25.27 0.94
N ASN A 520 -8.13 26.19 0.00
CA ASN A 520 -8.74 25.89 -1.31
C ASN A 520 -8.04 26.50 -2.55
N ARG A 521 -6.88 27.16 -2.43
CA ARG A 521 -6.16 27.69 -3.61
C ARG A 521 -4.85 26.94 -3.82
N TRP A 522 -4.67 26.44 -5.04
CA TRP A 522 -3.57 25.58 -5.45
C TRP A 522 -2.91 26.19 -6.69
N HIS A 523 -1.60 26.41 -6.65
CA HIS A 523 -0.81 26.74 -7.85
C HIS A 523 -0.16 25.46 -8.36
N ASN A 524 -0.79 24.85 -9.36
CA ASN A 524 -0.23 23.71 -10.08
C ASN A 524 0.34 24.21 -11.41
N GLU A 525 1.42 23.59 -11.88
CA GLU A 525 1.87 23.81 -13.25
C GLU A 525 0.92 23.03 -14.16
N ARG A 526 -0.05 23.76 -14.72
CA ARG A 526 -1.07 23.21 -15.60
C ARG A 526 -0.54 23.11 -17.00
N VAL A 527 -0.84 22.01 -17.67
CA VAL A 527 -0.66 21.92 -19.12
C VAL A 527 -2.02 21.77 -19.78
N SER A 528 -2.34 22.75 -20.63
CA SER A 528 -3.51 22.68 -21.51
C SER A 528 -3.14 21.89 -22.76
N TRP A 529 -3.88 20.81 -23.03
CA TRP A 529 -3.75 20.05 -24.27
C TRP A 529 -4.92 20.36 -25.19
N SER A 530 -4.72 20.18 -26.50
CA SER A 530 -5.82 20.19 -27.46
C SER A 530 -6.94 19.26 -26.99
N ALA A 531 -8.17 19.75 -26.99
CA ALA A 531 -9.33 18.99 -26.54
C ALA A 531 -9.37 17.61 -27.21
N GLY A 532 -9.39 16.55 -26.40
CA GLY A 532 -9.46 15.17 -26.87
C GLY A 532 -8.14 14.53 -27.32
N LYS A 533 -6.97 15.04 -26.91
CA LYS A 533 -5.73 14.28 -27.02
C LYS A 533 -5.87 12.91 -26.32
N THR A 534 -5.42 11.84 -26.99
CA THR A 534 -5.58 10.45 -26.54
C THR A 534 -4.32 9.60 -26.65
N VAL A 535 -3.22 10.18 -27.13
CA VAL A 535 -1.91 9.52 -27.26
C VAL A 535 -0.83 10.50 -26.83
N TRP A 536 0.09 10.02 -26.00
CA TRP A 536 1.31 10.73 -25.59
C TRP A 536 2.50 9.79 -25.69
N LEU A 537 3.66 10.33 -26.05
CA LEU A 537 4.93 9.62 -26.09
C LEU A 537 6.01 10.48 -25.42
N PHE A 538 6.76 9.88 -24.49
CA PHE A 538 7.87 10.54 -23.81
C PHE A 538 9.12 9.66 -23.86
N ASN A 539 10.29 10.29 -23.97
CA ASN A 539 11.56 9.64 -23.67
C ASN A 539 11.88 9.90 -22.19
N ILE A 540 11.54 8.96 -21.31
CA ILE A 540 11.63 9.14 -19.85
C ILE A 540 13.08 9.22 -19.37
N THR A 541 14.03 8.63 -20.09
CA THR A 541 15.46 8.77 -19.73
C THR A 541 15.93 10.20 -19.92
N ALA A 542 15.49 10.88 -20.98
CA ALA A 542 15.84 12.28 -21.25
C ALA A 542 14.88 13.29 -20.59
N ASP A 543 13.62 12.92 -20.41
CA ASP A 543 12.53 13.73 -19.85
C ASP A 543 11.75 12.91 -18.79
N PRO A 544 12.34 12.70 -17.60
CA PRO A 544 11.71 11.93 -16.53
C PRO A 544 10.46 12.59 -15.95
N TYR A 545 10.17 13.83 -16.36
CA TYR A 545 9.08 14.63 -15.84
C TYR A 545 7.92 14.75 -16.81
N GLU A 546 8.01 14.14 -18.00
CA GLU A 546 6.96 14.10 -19.02
C GLU A 546 6.52 15.51 -19.49
N ARG A 547 7.51 16.40 -19.67
CA ARG A 547 7.36 17.81 -20.06
C ARG A 547 7.08 17.96 -21.55
N VAL A 548 7.69 17.13 -22.40
CA VAL A 548 7.65 17.29 -23.85
C VAL A 548 7.07 16.04 -24.51
N ASP A 549 5.84 16.16 -25.01
CA ASP A 549 5.23 15.09 -25.80
C ASP A 549 5.86 15.00 -27.19
N LEU A 550 6.29 13.79 -27.55
CA LEU A 550 7.02 13.45 -28.77
C LEU A 550 6.18 12.64 -29.76
N SER A 551 4.90 12.39 -29.46
CA SER A 551 4.04 11.48 -30.25
C SER A 551 3.88 11.89 -31.72
N ALA A 552 3.80 13.19 -32.01
CA ALA A 552 3.72 13.71 -33.38
C ALA A 552 5.06 13.64 -34.13
N ARG A 553 6.19 13.67 -33.42
CA ARG A 553 7.54 13.65 -34.01
C ARG A 553 8.05 12.24 -34.28
N HIS A 554 7.55 11.24 -33.55
CA HIS A 554 7.96 9.84 -33.65
C HIS A 554 6.77 8.89 -33.82
N PRO A 555 6.00 9.01 -34.92
CA PRO A 555 4.82 8.17 -35.16
C PRO A 555 5.16 6.68 -35.37
N ASP A 556 6.38 6.39 -35.82
CA ASP A 556 6.96 5.05 -35.92
C ASP A 556 7.11 4.38 -34.54
N VAL A 557 7.67 5.11 -33.56
CA VAL A 557 7.80 4.65 -32.17
C VAL A 557 6.44 4.46 -31.53
N VAL A 558 5.49 5.38 -31.78
CA VAL A 558 4.10 5.23 -31.33
C VAL A 558 3.50 3.92 -31.86
N LYS A 559 3.61 3.64 -33.17
CA LYS A 559 3.09 2.38 -33.76
C LYS A 559 3.75 1.15 -33.15
N GLN A 560 5.06 1.18 -32.89
CA GLN A 560 5.77 0.07 -32.26
C GLN A 560 5.23 -0.20 -30.84
N LEU A 561 5.07 0.84 -30.03
CA LEU A 561 4.56 0.71 -28.66
C LEU A 561 3.09 0.29 -28.63
N LEU A 562 2.26 0.78 -29.57
CA LEU A 562 0.87 0.32 -29.72
C LEU A 562 0.80 -1.16 -30.10
N ARG A 563 1.71 -1.67 -30.94
CA ARG A 563 1.81 -3.11 -31.25
C ARG A 563 2.20 -3.91 -30.00
N ARG A 564 3.17 -3.43 -29.22
CA ARG A 564 3.57 -4.08 -27.97
C ARG A 564 2.42 -4.11 -26.95
N LEU A 565 1.67 -3.01 -26.84
CA LEU A 565 0.46 -2.93 -26.02
C LEU A 565 -0.62 -3.93 -26.49
N SER A 566 -0.82 -4.04 -27.81
CA SER A 566 -1.72 -5.03 -28.41
C SER A 566 -1.29 -6.47 -28.10
N GLN A 567 0.02 -6.76 -28.11
CA GLN A 567 0.55 -8.08 -27.72
C GLN A 567 0.22 -8.43 -26.27
N PHE A 568 0.47 -7.52 -25.32
CA PHE A 568 0.07 -7.73 -23.92
C PHE A 568 -1.44 -7.95 -23.78
N ASN A 569 -2.26 -7.21 -24.53
CA ASN A 569 -3.70 -7.37 -24.45
C ASN A 569 -4.22 -8.73 -24.96
N ARG A 570 -3.45 -9.45 -25.80
CA ARG A 570 -3.84 -10.78 -26.30
C ARG A 570 -3.84 -11.84 -25.20
N THR A 571 -3.05 -11.67 -24.14
CA THR A 571 -2.99 -12.57 -22.98
C THR A 571 -3.88 -12.11 -21.84
N ALA A 572 -4.54 -10.95 -21.98
CA ALA A 572 -5.34 -10.37 -20.91
C ALA A 572 -6.61 -11.19 -20.63
N VAL A 573 -6.83 -11.49 -19.34
CA VAL A 573 -8.09 -12.07 -18.87
C VAL A 573 -9.16 -10.97 -18.71
N PRO A 574 -10.46 -11.31 -18.76
CA PRO A 574 -11.53 -10.34 -18.56
C PRO A 574 -11.44 -9.61 -17.22
N VAL A 575 -11.81 -8.32 -17.22
CA VAL A 575 -11.87 -7.51 -15.99
C VAL A 575 -12.89 -8.09 -15.02
N ARG A 576 -12.49 -8.32 -13.77
CA ARG A 576 -13.33 -8.75 -12.66
C ARG A 576 -13.67 -7.56 -11.77
N TYR A 577 -14.80 -6.92 -12.02
CA TYR A 577 -15.29 -5.80 -11.21
C TYR A 577 -16.79 -5.97 -10.87
N PRO A 578 -17.14 -6.92 -9.98
CA PRO A 578 -18.53 -7.21 -9.67
C PRO A 578 -19.23 -6.02 -8.98
N PRO A 579 -20.57 -5.93 -9.05
CA PRO A 579 -21.32 -4.95 -8.29
C PRO A 579 -21.21 -5.20 -6.78
N LYS A 580 -21.62 -4.20 -5.99
CA LYS A 580 -21.70 -4.32 -4.52
C LYS A 580 -22.68 -5.43 -4.13
N ASP A 581 -22.35 -6.19 -3.08
CA ASP A 581 -23.22 -7.19 -2.46
C ASP A 581 -23.73 -6.67 -1.10
N PRO A 582 -25.02 -6.34 -0.94
CA PRO A 582 -25.56 -5.80 0.30
C PRO A 582 -25.33 -6.67 1.55
N ARG A 583 -25.08 -7.98 1.38
CA ARG A 583 -24.77 -8.91 2.48
C ARG A 583 -23.42 -8.63 3.13
N SER A 584 -22.56 -7.85 2.47
CA SER A 584 -21.28 -7.41 3.03
C SER A 584 -21.43 -6.38 4.15
N ASN A 585 -22.64 -5.88 4.42
CA ASN A 585 -22.84 -4.87 5.46
C ASN A 585 -22.38 -5.41 6.82
N PRO A 586 -21.43 -4.75 7.52
CA PRO A 586 -20.93 -5.22 8.81
C PRO A 586 -22.04 -5.40 9.86
N LYS A 587 -23.14 -4.65 9.79
CA LYS A 587 -24.30 -4.84 10.67
C LYS A 587 -24.92 -6.24 10.58
N LEU A 588 -24.74 -6.93 9.45
CA LEU A 588 -25.18 -8.31 9.24
C LEU A 588 -24.14 -9.35 9.68
N ASN A 589 -22.93 -8.90 10.03
CA ASN A 589 -21.75 -9.71 10.28
C ASN A 589 -21.06 -9.32 11.60
N GLY A 590 -21.84 -9.05 12.66
CA GLY A 590 -21.30 -8.79 14.00
C GLY A 590 -20.61 -7.44 14.18
N GLY A 591 -20.84 -6.48 13.28
CA GLY A 591 -20.22 -5.15 13.33
C GLY A 591 -18.80 -5.09 12.75
N VAL A 592 -18.31 -6.18 12.15
CA VAL A 592 -16.95 -6.30 11.61
C VAL A 592 -17.00 -6.46 10.09
N TRP A 593 -16.02 -5.88 9.39
CA TRP A 593 -15.76 -6.18 7.99
C TRP A 593 -15.06 -7.53 7.87
N GLY A 594 -15.74 -8.56 7.38
CA GLY A 594 -15.16 -9.90 7.25
C GLY A 594 -15.89 -10.76 6.22
N PRO A 595 -15.47 -12.01 6.00
CA PRO A 595 -16.09 -12.90 5.03
C PRO A 595 -17.60 -13.08 5.25
N TRP A 596 -18.41 -12.79 4.23
CA TRP A 596 -19.87 -12.93 4.27
C TRP A 596 -20.41 -13.98 3.29
N PHE A 597 -19.60 -14.38 2.31
CA PHE A 597 -20.04 -15.26 1.23
C PHE A 597 -19.81 -16.73 1.60
N LYS A 598 -20.90 -17.51 1.71
CA LYS A 598 -20.89 -18.97 1.93
C LYS A 598 -21.36 -19.67 0.65
N GLU A 599 -20.64 -20.69 0.18
CA GLU A 599 -20.98 -21.41 -1.06
C GLU A 599 -22.35 -22.15 -1.00
N ASP A 600 -22.85 -22.45 0.20
CA ASP A 600 -24.07 -23.22 0.44
C ASP A 600 -25.37 -22.59 -0.12
N ASP A 601 -25.34 -21.29 -0.45
CA ASP A 601 -26.48 -20.61 -1.06
C ASP A 601 -26.75 -21.03 -2.52
N LYS A 602 -25.77 -21.61 -3.21
CA LYS A 602 -25.98 -22.19 -4.55
C LYS A 602 -26.64 -23.57 -4.49
N LYS A 603 -26.26 -24.43 -3.53
CA LYS A 603 -26.92 -25.74 -3.33
C LYS A 603 -28.38 -25.57 -2.91
N LYS A 604 -28.68 -24.63 -2.01
CA LYS A 604 -30.08 -24.33 -1.62
C LYS A 604 -30.92 -23.76 -2.76
N LYS A 605 -30.35 -22.97 -3.68
CA LYS A 605 -31.07 -22.49 -4.88
C LYS A 605 -31.26 -23.60 -5.93
N SER A 606 -30.29 -24.50 -6.11
CA SER A 606 -30.45 -25.66 -7.01
C SER A 606 -31.43 -26.69 -6.46
N ASP A 607 -31.49 -26.89 -5.15
CA ASP A 607 -32.43 -27.83 -4.53
C ASP A 607 -33.84 -27.24 -4.39
N LYS A 608 -33.97 -25.93 -4.13
CA LYS A 608 -35.27 -25.23 -4.24
C LYS A 608 -35.79 -25.19 -5.67
N SER A 609 -34.92 -25.03 -6.68
CA SER A 609 -35.35 -25.07 -8.09
C SER A 609 -35.73 -26.49 -8.54
N LYS A 610 -35.00 -27.52 -8.10
CA LYS A 610 -35.34 -28.94 -8.30
C LYS A 610 -36.63 -29.34 -7.56
N GLY A 611 -36.83 -28.86 -6.33
CA GLY A 611 -38.04 -29.06 -5.53
C GLY A 611 -39.27 -28.37 -6.12
N ALA A 612 -39.12 -27.12 -6.59
CA ALA A 612 -40.17 -26.37 -7.28
C ALA A 612 -40.54 -26.99 -8.64
N ASN A 613 -39.56 -27.55 -9.37
CA ASN A 613 -39.82 -28.29 -10.61
C ASN A 613 -40.51 -29.64 -10.36
N LYS A 614 -40.20 -30.35 -9.26
CA LYS A 614 -40.94 -31.55 -8.84
C LYS A 614 -42.39 -31.22 -8.44
N GLN A 615 -42.63 -30.12 -7.73
CA GLN A 615 -43.99 -29.67 -7.39
C GLN A 615 -44.80 -29.18 -8.61
N LYS A 616 -44.17 -28.49 -9.58
CA LYS A 616 -44.82 -28.11 -10.86
C LYS A 616 -45.16 -29.32 -11.73
N LYS A 617 -44.28 -30.33 -11.82
CA LYS A 617 -44.56 -31.59 -12.54
C LYS A 617 -45.68 -32.40 -11.87
N SER A 618 -45.73 -32.43 -10.54
CA SER A 618 -46.82 -33.06 -9.77
C SER A 618 -48.18 -32.37 -9.98
N LYS A 619 -48.22 -31.03 -9.95
CA LYS A 619 -49.46 -30.26 -10.21
C LYS A 619 -49.95 -30.39 -11.66
N ASN A 620 -49.05 -30.48 -12.65
CA ASN A 620 -49.43 -30.69 -14.05
C ASN A 620 -49.92 -32.12 -14.34
N LYS A 621 -49.37 -33.15 -13.67
CA LYS A 621 -49.89 -34.52 -13.77
C LYS A 621 -51.31 -34.65 -13.18
N LYS A 622 -51.59 -33.97 -12.06
CA LYS A 622 -52.95 -33.91 -11.47
C LYS A 622 -53.96 -33.12 -12.33
N LYS A 623 -53.53 -32.10 -13.08
CA LYS A 623 -54.41 -31.36 -14.02
C LYS A 623 -54.67 -32.13 -15.33
N ALA A 624 -53.71 -32.91 -15.83
CA ALA A 624 -53.88 -33.71 -17.05
C ALA A 624 -54.83 -34.91 -16.84
N ASN A 625 -54.79 -35.56 -15.67
CA ASN A 625 -55.74 -36.65 -15.36
C ASN A 625 -57.18 -36.17 -15.10
N ARG A 626 -57.38 -34.87 -14.81
CA ARG A 626 -58.72 -34.28 -14.62
C ARG A 626 -59.37 -33.82 -15.94
N LYS A 627 -58.60 -33.72 -17.03
CA LYS A 627 -59.08 -33.30 -18.36
C LYS A 627 -59.31 -34.44 -19.36
N LYS A 628 -58.97 -35.69 -19.00
CA LYS A 628 -59.24 -36.89 -19.84
C LYS A 628 -60.56 -37.62 -19.50
N GLY A 629 -61.35 -37.10 -18.55
CA GLY A 629 -62.62 -37.72 -18.12
C GLY A 629 -63.91 -37.04 -18.63
N GLN A 630 -63.81 -36.00 -19.47
CA GLN A 630 -64.99 -35.28 -19.98
C GLN A 630 -64.78 -34.87 -21.43
N SER A 631 -65.11 -35.77 -22.37
CA SER A 631 -65.58 -35.44 -23.73
C SER A 631 -65.82 -36.75 -24.50
N PHE A 632 -67.03 -37.31 -24.36
CA PHE A 632 -67.64 -38.23 -25.32
C PHE A 632 -69.15 -38.10 -25.19
N HIS A 633 -69.76 -37.22 -25.98
CA HIS A 633 -71.13 -37.31 -26.53
C HIS A 633 -71.48 -35.97 -27.21
N CYS A 634 -71.40 -35.88 -28.54
CA CYS A 634 -72.57 -35.87 -29.43
C CYS A 634 -72.18 -35.56 -30.88
N ARG A 635 -72.72 -36.40 -31.77
CA ARG A 635 -72.96 -36.31 -33.22
C ARG A 635 -73.61 -34.95 -33.62
N SER A 636 -73.67 -34.45 -34.86
CA SER A 636 -73.62 -35.00 -36.24
C SER A 636 -73.96 -33.89 -37.25
N ARG A 637 -73.59 -34.11 -38.55
CA ARG A 637 -74.29 -33.67 -39.80
C ARG A 637 -74.25 -32.16 -40.10
N LEU A 638 -74.20 -31.62 -41.33
CA LEU A 638 -74.17 -32.03 -42.74
C LEU A 638 -73.66 -30.77 -43.48
N ALA A 639 -72.65 -30.85 -44.35
CA ALA A 639 -72.74 -30.78 -45.82
C ALA A 639 -73.40 -29.52 -46.42
N GLY A 640 -72.67 -28.87 -47.35
CA GLY A 640 -73.24 -28.14 -48.48
C GLY A 640 -72.57 -26.81 -48.83
N GLY A 641 -71.98 -26.71 -50.03
CA GLY A 641 -71.63 -25.46 -50.70
C GLY A 641 -70.16 -25.33 -51.05
#